data_AF-A0A2D5BT26-F1
#
_entry.id   AF-A0A2D5BT26-F1
#
_cell.length_a   1.000
_cell.length_b   1.000
_cell.length_c   1.000
_cell.angle_alpha   90.00
_cell.angle_beta   90.00
_cell.angle_gamma   90.00
#
_symmetry.space_group_name_H-M   'P 1'
#
loop_
_entity.id
_entity.type
_entity.pdbx_description
1 polymer ?
#
loop_
_entity_poly.entity_id
_entity_poly.type
_entity_poly.pdbx_seq_one_letter_code
_entity_poly.pdbx_strand_id
1 'polypeptide(L)'
;MTTERTLPSLNLALLCLGLIATIGAAQVPGTSREQMWFAPTAEDWKKPCLLHWQRSWEDAVAVSKETGKAILVCINMDGEIASEHYAGVRYRQPDIASLYKPYVCVIASVYRHTPRDYDEHGHRIECPRFGGVTCGEHIAIEPFLFEKFMDGQRVAPRHIMVELDGKETYDVFYAFDTDSVFKAIGDGISSRPQGLLKNVVRGDRSIIERVAGRDSADRNAVEKAYKEGDKELQRALLEAARSQGNGVPVELLRLAINGFDVDLAQAALQALSQSDSKKAVDLIADAMRVPMGDKERKDLITALGRLGKADERARTLSVVHQGLSGGSGAVDVGVWSKAMAAGSSYAPAPSSDAVASTLETQDDVFGSADANKHVELAEAFLERALQSGRDGRSARALIDALFQDAKDAAIKAEQLGASGWRVSAAIAVASWYLGESEQALQRAETAVSGMPANPQSWNAMIVLGLFVDARRKAIEEAVKAKNKWPGNWLTDVHSAYAILAVHPHGDDAQVAAHIDFLWWLGAKGKAGAALDAGLGRWPDSWRLHQRLRGRVLDEKGYKHLEAAYEAMLARKPTGDDAPTNLEWFAGFATMTAAEFHRKAGDDTQAHDAYTRGITHFEKSIEVNAEITASAEHYIAMALGAQGRIAMEANDHERAVGLVVASFDRKDSAANALDGLNLSTADTAKMLLARLKEADKTALAAKLDARMKKLDPKLLELPAYEFGGPSNNRGNRGSQNRRGNRRQNQTARSLLRYDKDADGRVHGTELPSILRKRLLDRYDKNKNGVIDAAEMNAPTTSGGQ
;
A
#
# COMPACT_ATOMS: atom_id res chain seq x y z
N MET A 1 -24.81 3.13 -55.59
CA MET A 1 -23.45 3.58 -55.92
C MET A 1 -22.47 2.79 -55.05
N THR A 2 -22.09 1.64 -55.57
CA THR A 2 -21.08 0.72 -55.03
C THR A 2 -19.70 1.18 -55.49
N THR A 3 -18.71 1.21 -54.61
CA THR A 3 -17.30 1.11 -55.00
C THR A 3 -16.49 0.50 -53.86
N GLU A 4 -16.24 -0.79 -54.02
CA GLU A 4 -15.14 -1.52 -53.41
C GLU A 4 -13.81 -0.92 -53.91
N ARG A 5 -12.80 -0.82 -53.04
CA ARG A 5 -11.40 -0.80 -53.47
C ARG A 5 -10.52 -1.65 -52.56
N THR A 6 -9.95 -2.63 -53.24
CA THR A 6 -8.90 -3.58 -52.88
C THR A 6 -7.58 -2.88 -52.54
N LEU A 7 -6.88 -3.42 -51.54
CA LEU A 7 -5.46 -3.12 -51.24
C LEU A 7 -4.58 -4.16 -51.95
N PRO A 8 -3.51 -3.76 -52.65
CA PRO A 8 -2.42 -4.66 -52.98
C PRO A 8 -1.32 -4.59 -51.93
N SER A 9 -0.96 -5.75 -51.41
CA SER A 9 0.29 -6.06 -50.74
C SER A 9 1.48 -5.88 -51.68
N LEU A 10 2.50 -5.10 -51.28
CA LEU A 10 3.85 -5.26 -51.85
C LEU A 10 4.95 -4.88 -50.85
N ASN A 11 5.83 -5.87 -50.70
CA ASN A 11 7.02 -5.95 -49.86
C ASN A 11 8.02 -4.82 -50.10
N LEU A 12 8.48 -4.16 -49.03
CA LEU A 12 9.86 -3.69 -48.92
C LEU A 12 10.23 -3.42 -47.44
N ALA A 13 10.55 -4.49 -46.71
CA ALA A 13 11.19 -4.37 -45.39
C ALA A 13 12.70 -4.27 -45.59
N LEU A 14 13.22 -3.05 -45.54
CA LEU A 14 14.66 -2.80 -45.42
C LEU A 14 15.04 -3.08 -43.96
N LEU A 15 15.65 -4.24 -43.74
CA LEU A 15 16.09 -4.73 -42.44
C LEU A 15 17.45 -4.12 -42.10
N CYS A 16 17.47 -2.94 -41.46
CA CYS A 16 18.66 -2.45 -40.77
C CYS A 16 18.80 -3.18 -39.43
N LEU A 17 19.39 -4.37 -39.46
CA LEU A 17 19.92 -5.06 -38.28
C LEU A 17 21.12 -4.27 -37.76
N GLY A 18 20.89 -3.41 -36.77
CA GLY A 18 21.95 -2.94 -35.88
C GLY A 18 22.36 -4.09 -34.96
N LEU A 19 23.51 -4.70 -35.25
CA LEU A 19 24.21 -5.60 -34.33
C LEU A 19 24.67 -4.78 -33.10
N ILE A 20 23.89 -4.76 -32.03
CA ILE A 20 24.41 -4.43 -30.70
C ILE A 20 25.01 -5.72 -30.16
N ALA A 21 26.33 -5.84 -30.23
CA ALA A 21 27.05 -6.93 -29.60
C ALA A 21 26.96 -6.77 -28.07
N THR A 22 26.09 -7.55 -27.43
CA THR A 22 26.17 -7.77 -25.98
C THR A 22 27.45 -8.55 -25.69
N ILE A 23 28.48 -7.86 -25.22
CA ILE A 23 29.71 -8.47 -24.73
C ILE A 23 29.39 -9.09 -23.37
N GLY A 24 29.01 -10.36 -23.35
CA GLY A 24 29.01 -11.15 -22.12
C GLY A 24 30.46 -11.41 -21.72
N ALA A 25 30.98 -10.66 -20.76
CA ALA A 25 32.30 -10.92 -20.19
C ALA A 25 32.30 -12.27 -19.45
N ALA A 26 33.29 -13.12 -19.73
CA ALA A 26 33.48 -14.37 -18.98
C ALA A 26 33.95 -14.05 -17.56
N GLN A 27 33.43 -14.78 -16.57
CA GLN A 27 33.86 -14.67 -15.16
C GLN A 27 35.38 -14.83 -15.05
N VAL A 28 36.04 -13.93 -14.32
CA VAL A 28 37.49 -14.04 -14.05
C VAL A 28 37.77 -15.39 -13.36
N PRO A 29 38.57 -16.28 -13.98
CA PRO A 29 38.85 -17.59 -13.40
C PRO A 29 39.42 -17.47 -11.98
N GLY A 30 38.77 -18.13 -11.02
CA GLY A 30 39.25 -18.22 -9.63
C GLY A 30 38.77 -17.14 -8.66
N THR A 31 37.92 -16.19 -9.08
CA THR A 31 37.31 -15.21 -8.16
C THR A 31 35.83 -15.54 -7.95
N SER A 32 35.41 -15.74 -6.69
CA SER A 32 33.99 -15.92 -6.36
C SER A 32 33.22 -14.61 -6.58
N ARG A 33 31.90 -14.71 -6.73
CA ARG A 33 31.02 -13.53 -6.85
C ARG A 33 31.18 -12.59 -5.66
N GLU A 34 31.30 -13.15 -4.47
CA GLU A 34 31.43 -12.44 -3.19
C GLU A 34 32.81 -11.77 -3.04
N GLN A 35 33.86 -12.36 -3.61
CA GLN A 35 35.19 -11.74 -3.64
C GLN A 35 35.24 -10.55 -4.60
N MET A 36 34.54 -10.64 -5.73
CA MET A 36 34.45 -9.57 -6.73
C MET A 36 33.58 -8.41 -6.26
N TRP A 37 32.42 -8.73 -5.69
CA TRP A 37 31.43 -7.77 -5.19
C TRP A 37 31.38 -7.86 -3.67
N PHE A 38 32.48 -7.52 -2.99
CA PHE A 38 32.49 -7.60 -1.54
C PHE A 38 31.44 -6.67 -0.94
N ALA A 39 30.75 -7.17 0.09
CA ALA A 39 29.76 -6.41 0.83
C ALA A 39 30.42 -5.18 1.48
N PRO A 40 29.84 -3.97 1.36
CA PRO A 40 30.40 -2.77 1.97
C PRO A 40 30.50 -2.91 3.50
N THR A 41 31.57 -2.37 4.08
CA THR A 41 31.75 -2.28 5.54
C THR A 41 30.95 -1.10 6.13
N ALA A 42 30.83 -1.04 7.46
CA ALA A 42 30.26 0.12 8.14
C ALA A 42 31.07 1.40 7.84
N GLU A 43 32.40 1.28 7.73
CA GLU A 43 33.30 2.36 7.34
C GLU A 43 33.04 2.84 5.89
N ASP A 44 32.69 1.93 4.99
CA ASP A 44 32.33 2.30 3.61
C ASP A 44 31.03 3.09 3.55
N TRP A 45 29.99 2.64 4.28
CA TRP A 45 28.71 3.35 4.35
C TRP A 45 28.80 4.74 4.99
N LYS A 46 29.76 4.96 5.89
CA LYS A 46 30.01 6.29 6.50
C LYS A 46 30.63 7.30 5.54
N LYS A 47 31.24 6.86 4.43
CA LYS A 47 31.79 7.79 3.42
C LYS A 47 30.62 8.50 2.71
N PRO A 48 30.74 9.79 2.37
CA PRO A 48 29.69 10.48 1.61
C PRO A 48 29.59 9.93 0.18
N CYS A 49 28.41 10.03 -0.44
CA CYS A 49 28.33 9.85 -1.88
C CYS A 49 29.01 11.03 -2.56
N LEU A 50 29.87 10.75 -3.53
CA LEU A 50 30.63 11.76 -4.25
C LEU A 50 30.03 12.10 -5.63
N LEU A 51 29.00 11.36 -6.05
CA LEU A 51 28.34 11.59 -7.33
C LEU A 51 27.29 12.69 -7.23
N HIS A 52 27.25 13.54 -8.25
CA HIS A 52 26.32 14.66 -8.36
C HIS A 52 25.09 14.27 -9.18
N TRP A 53 24.03 13.86 -8.49
CA TRP A 53 22.79 13.42 -9.10
C TRP A 53 21.86 14.60 -9.42
N GLN A 54 21.23 14.56 -10.60
CA GLN A 54 20.09 15.42 -10.89
C GLN A 54 18.82 14.85 -10.28
N ARG A 55 17.93 15.74 -9.84
CA ARG A 55 16.74 15.40 -9.04
C ARG A 55 15.54 14.94 -9.87
N SER A 56 15.52 15.23 -11.17
CA SER A 56 14.49 14.73 -12.10
C SER A 56 15.07 14.55 -13.50
N TRP A 57 14.38 13.74 -14.32
CA TRP A 57 14.78 13.52 -15.71
C TRP A 57 14.72 14.81 -16.54
N GLU A 58 13.67 15.63 -16.38
CA GLU A 58 13.51 16.88 -17.12
C GLU A 58 14.62 17.88 -16.80
N ASP A 59 15.03 17.94 -15.53
CA ASP A 59 16.13 18.78 -15.10
C ASP A 59 17.46 18.27 -15.66
N ALA A 60 17.68 16.95 -15.67
CA ALA A 60 18.85 16.32 -16.30
C ALA A 60 18.94 16.63 -17.81
N VAL A 61 17.83 16.54 -18.54
CA VAL A 61 17.75 16.90 -19.97
C VAL A 61 18.04 18.39 -20.19
N ALA A 62 17.49 19.26 -19.34
CA ALA A 62 17.73 20.70 -19.45
C ALA A 62 19.22 21.04 -19.21
N VAL A 63 19.82 20.48 -18.15
CA VAL A 63 21.24 20.67 -17.83
C VAL A 63 22.13 20.08 -18.93
N SER A 64 21.80 18.89 -19.42
CA SER A 64 22.51 18.22 -20.52
C SER A 64 22.55 19.09 -21.78
N LYS A 65 21.43 19.69 -22.19
CA LYS A 65 21.35 20.63 -23.32
C LYS A 65 22.12 21.94 -23.07
N GLU A 66 22.06 22.45 -21.84
CA GLU A 66 22.77 23.67 -21.44
C GLU A 66 24.29 23.47 -21.50
N THR A 67 24.80 22.35 -20.98
CA THR A 67 26.25 22.08 -20.87
C THR A 67 26.83 21.26 -22.02
N GLY A 68 25.99 20.64 -22.86
CA GLY A 68 26.41 19.72 -23.91
C GLY A 68 26.92 18.36 -23.41
N LYS A 69 26.74 18.07 -22.12
CA LYS A 69 27.14 16.80 -21.51
C LYS A 69 26.08 15.73 -21.78
N ALA A 70 26.50 14.49 -22.07
CA ALA A 70 25.59 13.36 -22.14
C ALA A 70 25.03 13.03 -20.75
N ILE A 71 23.90 12.34 -20.70
CA ILE A 71 23.31 11.85 -19.46
C ILE A 71 23.83 10.44 -19.19
N LEU A 72 24.31 10.22 -17.97
CA LEU A 72 24.64 8.88 -17.47
C LEU A 72 23.51 8.42 -16.54
N VAL A 73 22.79 7.40 -16.98
CA VAL A 73 21.74 6.74 -16.21
C VAL A 73 22.35 5.59 -15.43
N CYS A 74 22.18 5.60 -14.12
CA CYS A 74 22.56 4.50 -13.23
C CYS A 74 21.28 3.85 -12.68
N ILE A 75 21.19 2.53 -12.70
CA ILE A 75 20.07 1.77 -12.12
C ILE A 75 20.63 0.83 -11.05
N ASN A 76 20.04 0.86 -9.86
CA ASN A 76 20.52 0.14 -8.69
C ASN A 76 19.35 -0.48 -7.90
N MET A 77 19.48 -1.74 -7.48
CA MET A 77 18.44 -2.49 -6.77
C MET A 77 18.95 -3.01 -5.42
N ASP A 78 18.14 -2.89 -4.38
CA ASP A 78 18.48 -3.37 -3.04
C ASP A 78 18.55 -4.90 -3.01
N GLY A 79 19.47 -5.44 -2.21
CA GLY A 79 19.64 -6.89 -2.02
C GLY A 79 20.47 -7.58 -3.11
N GLU A 80 20.76 -6.90 -4.22
CA GLU A 80 21.70 -7.41 -5.22
C GLU A 80 23.14 -7.03 -4.85
N ILE A 81 23.99 -8.04 -4.63
CA ILE A 81 25.37 -7.84 -4.15
C ILE A 81 26.19 -6.79 -4.94
N ALA A 82 26.04 -6.76 -6.27
CA ALA A 82 26.75 -5.78 -7.11
C ALA A 82 26.17 -4.37 -6.93
N SER A 83 24.86 -4.24 -6.84
CA SER A 83 24.17 -2.97 -6.56
C SER A 83 24.56 -2.42 -5.17
N GLU A 84 24.65 -3.29 -4.15
CA GLU A 84 25.16 -2.94 -2.81
C GLU A 84 26.60 -2.44 -2.88
N HIS A 85 27.46 -3.13 -3.63
CA HIS A 85 28.85 -2.74 -3.81
C HIS A 85 28.98 -1.38 -4.52
N TYR A 86 28.18 -1.10 -5.55
CA TYR A 86 28.19 0.21 -6.21
C TYR A 86 27.79 1.34 -5.27
N ALA A 87 26.70 1.15 -4.53
CA ALA A 87 26.18 2.18 -3.64
C ALA A 87 27.08 2.42 -2.41
N GLY A 88 27.52 1.34 -1.75
CA GLY A 88 28.31 1.42 -0.52
C GLY A 88 29.79 1.71 -0.76
N VAL A 89 30.35 1.34 -1.92
CA VAL A 89 31.77 1.50 -2.23
C VAL A 89 31.98 2.45 -3.40
N ARG A 90 31.56 2.08 -4.62
CA ARG A 90 32.02 2.74 -5.86
C ARG A 90 31.59 4.20 -5.97
N TYR A 91 30.34 4.53 -5.65
CA TYR A 91 29.84 5.92 -5.70
C TYR A 91 30.46 6.84 -4.64
N ARG A 92 31.33 6.28 -3.78
CA ARG A 92 32.04 6.98 -2.70
C ARG A 92 33.54 7.10 -2.95
N GLN A 93 34.02 6.58 -4.08
CA GLN A 93 35.44 6.63 -4.45
C GLN A 93 35.75 7.86 -5.31
N PRO A 94 36.83 8.63 -5.03
CA PRO A 94 37.15 9.86 -5.76
C PRO A 94 37.46 9.65 -7.25
N ASP A 95 38.09 8.55 -7.61
CA ASP A 95 38.40 8.17 -9.00
C ASP A 95 37.12 7.90 -9.80
N ILE A 96 36.14 7.20 -9.22
CA ILE A 96 34.82 6.98 -9.83
C ILE A 96 34.08 8.31 -9.99
N ALA A 97 34.11 9.18 -8.99
CA ALA A 97 33.52 10.52 -9.11
C ALA A 97 34.16 11.35 -10.23
N SER A 98 35.48 11.25 -10.41
CA SER A 98 36.19 11.90 -11.50
C SER A 98 35.79 11.33 -12.86
N LEU A 99 35.61 10.01 -12.97
CA LEU A 99 35.15 9.33 -14.19
C LEU A 99 33.75 9.80 -14.60
N TYR A 100 32.86 10.06 -13.63
CA TYR A 100 31.45 10.43 -13.88
C TYR A 100 31.26 11.93 -14.10
N LYS A 101 32.18 12.79 -13.65
CA LYS A 101 32.13 14.26 -13.77
C LYS A 101 31.81 14.82 -15.18
N PRO A 102 32.23 14.19 -16.29
CA PRO A 102 31.89 14.65 -17.64
C PRO A 102 30.41 14.44 -18.03
N TYR A 103 29.64 13.70 -17.24
CA TYR A 103 28.22 13.41 -17.48
C TYR A 103 27.29 14.29 -16.65
N VAL A 104 26.03 14.34 -17.07
CA VAL A 104 24.90 14.68 -16.20
C VAL A 104 24.37 13.37 -15.63
N CYS A 105 24.52 13.14 -14.33
CA CYS A 105 24.18 11.85 -13.74
C CYS A 105 22.74 11.81 -13.22
N VAL A 106 22.05 10.71 -13.45
CA VAL A 106 20.77 10.36 -12.80
C VAL A 106 20.85 8.95 -12.23
N ILE A 107 20.16 8.73 -11.11
CA ILE A 107 20.07 7.43 -10.43
C ILE A 107 18.61 7.01 -10.34
N ALA A 108 18.34 5.73 -10.60
CA ALA A 108 17.03 5.14 -10.45
C ALA A 108 17.07 3.87 -9.60
N SER A 109 16.10 3.79 -8.71
CA SER A 109 15.86 2.63 -7.84
C SER A 109 14.42 2.67 -7.37
N VAL A 110 13.79 1.49 -7.26
CA VAL A 110 12.39 1.35 -6.80
C VAL A 110 12.27 1.25 -5.28
N TYR A 111 13.40 1.13 -4.57
CA TYR A 111 13.42 0.90 -3.14
C TYR A 111 13.46 2.20 -2.35
N ARG A 112 12.81 2.22 -1.19
CA ARG A 112 12.76 3.38 -0.31
C ARG A 112 13.60 3.13 0.94
N HIS A 113 14.61 3.98 1.16
CA HIS A 113 15.54 3.91 2.30
C HIS A 113 15.13 4.85 3.45
N THR A 114 14.44 5.94 3.13
CA THR A 114 13.86 6.87 4.11
C THR A 114 12.34 6.89 3.98
N PRO A 115 11.57 6.87 5.08
CA PRO A 115 10.12 6.73 5.02
C PRO A 115 9.42 7.92 4.34
N ARG A 116 10.08 9.07 4.28
CA ARG A 116 9.61 10.31 3.67
C ARG A 116 10.78 11.07 3.05
N ASP A 117 10.47 12.01 2.17
CA ASP A 117 11.46 12.77 1.39
C ASP A 117 11.81 14.14 2.01
N TYR A 118 11.00 14.61 2.95
CA TYR A 118 11.19 15.90 3.62
C TYR A 118 10.95 15.77 5.11
N ASP A 119 11.62 16.59 5.92
CA ASP A 119 11.39 16.65 7.36
C ASP A 119 10.20 17.55 7.76
N GLU A 120 9.94 17.69 9.07
CA GLU A 120 8.86 18.53 9.60
C GLU A 120 9.01 20.02 9.23
N HIS A 121 10.22 20.44 8.87
CA HIS A 121 10.56 21.80 8.47
C HIS A 121 10.67 21.94 6.94
N GLY A 122 10.28 20.90 6.20
CA GLY A 122 10.35 20.88 4.74
C GLY A 122 11.76 20.69 4.19
N HIS A 123 12.76 20.38 5.03
CA HIS A 123 14.10 20.09 4.55
C HIS A 123 14.13 18.76 3.81
N ARG A 124 14.81 18.71 2.67
CA ARG A 124 15.06 17.44 1.97
C ARG A 124 15.83 16.46 2.87
N ILE A 125 15.34 15.23 2.89
CA ILE A 125 16.03 14.09 3.49
C ILE A 125 16.71 13.34 2.35
N GLU A 126 18.03 13.51 2.26
CA GLU A 126 18.81 12.81 1.25
C GLU A 126 18.77 11.31 1.48
N CYS A 127 18.73 10.56 0.38
CA CYS A 127 18.82 9.11 0.40
C CYS A 127 20.19 8.71 0.98
N PRO A 128 20.26 7.91 2.06
CA PRO A 128 21.55 7.51 2.66
C PRO A 128 22.42 6.71 1.68
N ARG A 129 21.78 6.03 0.72
CA ARG A 129 22.45 5.23 -0.31
C ARG A 129 23.10 6.10 -1.38
N PHE A 130 22.37 7.08 -1.90
CA PHE A 130 22.80 7.82 -3.10
C PHE A 130 23.26 9.26 -2.84
N GLY A 131 22.91 9.88 -1.71
CA GLY A 131 23.22 11.29 -1.41
C GLY A 131 22.66 12.27 -2.44
N GLY A 132 22.54 13.56 -2.11
CA GLY A 132 22.16 14.63 -3.06
C GLY A 132 20.75 14.55 -3.69
N VAL A 133 20.08 13.40 -3.66
CA VAL A 133 18.71 13.12 -4.08
C VAL A 133 17.93 12.46 -2.95
N THR A 134 16.61 12.66 -2.88
CA THR A 134 15.71 11.97 -1.95
C THR A 134 15.30 10.60 -2.50
N CYS A 135 14.71 9.75 -1.66
CA CYS A 135 14.18 8.47 -2.12
C CYS A 135 13.10 8.64 -3.19
N GLY A 136 12.17 9.58 -2.97
CA GLY A 136 11.12 9.90 -3.93
C GLY A 136 11.67 10.38 -5.27
N GLU A 137 12.76 11.15 -5.29
CA GLU A 137 13.37 11.64 -6.53
C GLU A 137 13.92 10.49 -7.39
N HIS A 138 14.70 9.56 -6.81
CA HIS A 138 15.24 8.43 -7.59
C HIS A 138 14.19 7.35 -7.92
N ILE A 139 13.13 7.24 -7.11
CA ILE A 139 11.97 6.37 -7.41
C ILE A 139 11.14 6.94 -8.55
N ALA A 140 10.88 8.25 -8.55
CA ALA A 140 10.03 8.90 -9.54
C ALA A 140 10.62 8.85 -10.96
N ILE A 141 11.95 8.80 -11.08
CA ILE A 141 12.64 8.69 -12.37
C ILE A 141 12.52 7.26 -12.95
N GLU A 142 12.41 6.22 -12.12
CA GLU A 142 12.48 4.83 -12.56
C GLU A 142 11.41 4.45 -13.59
N PRO A 143 10.10 4.76 -13.45
CA PRO A 143 9.09 4.32 -14.41
C PRO A 143 9.36 4.84 -15.83
N PHE A 144 9.84 6.08 -15.94
CA PHE A 144 10.20 6.68 -17.22
C PHE A 144 11.38 5.94 -17.85
N LEU A 145 12.43 5.67 -17.07
CA LEU A 145 13.60 4.93 -17.59
C LEU A 145 13.24 3.48 -17.91
N PHE A 146 12.36 2.87 -17.12
CA PHE A 146 11.88 1.50 -17.31
C PHE A 146 11.18 1.33 -18.66
N GLU A 147 10.30 2.28 -19.00
CA GLU A 147 9.59 2.30 -20.27
C GLU A 147 10.51 2.65 -21.44
N LYS A 148 11.42 3.60 -21.26
CA LYS A 148 12.18 4.19 -22.37
C LYS A 148 13.49 3.48 -22.69
N PHE A 149 14.22 3.00 -21.68
CA PHE A 149 15.61 2.57 -21.82
C PHE A 149 15.88 1.19 -21.21
N MET A 150 14.89 0.53 -20.59
CA MET A 150 15.10 -0.76 -19.92
C MET A 150 14.41 -1.96 -20.57
N ASP A 151 13.73 -1.76 -21.72
CA ASP A 151 12.99 -2.81 -22.45
C ASP A 151 12.00 -3.60 -21.58
N GLY A 152 11.44 -2.95 -20.56
CA GLY A 152 10.54 -3.59 -19.60
C GLY A 152 11.22 -4.59 -18.65
N GLN A 153 12.55 -4.56 -18.52
CA GLN A 153 13.32 -5.44 -17.64
C GLN A 153 14.07 -4.67 -16.54
N ARG A 154 13.84 -5.04 -15.28
CA ARG A 154 14.57 -4.49 -14.12
C ARG A 154 15.85 -5.28 -13.88
N VAL A 155 16.85 -5.03 -14.70
CA VAL A 155 18.21 -5.58 -14.51
C VAL A 155 19.09 -4.52 -13.85
N ALA A 156 19.79 -4.90 -12.77
CA ALA A 156 20.73 -4.03 -12.07
C ALA A 156 21.99 -4.81 -11.60
N PRO A 157 23.09 -4.11 -11.28
CA PRO A 157 23.34 -2.70 -11.64
C PRO A 157 23.43 -2.53 -13.16
N ARG A 158 22.94 -1.40 -13.68
CA ARG A 158 22.94 -1.07 -15.12
C ARG A 158 23.34 0.39 -15.35
N HIS A 159 24.16 0.63 -16.36
CA HIS A 159 24.67 1.95 -16.72
C HIS A 159 24.41 2.23 -18.21
N ILE A 160 23.72 3.34 -18.48
CA ILE A 160 23.30 3.71 -19.85
C ILE A 160 23.77 5.14 -20.12
N MET A 161 24.43 5.35 -21.26
CA MET A 161 24.69 6.70 -21.76
C MET A 161 23.62 7.13 -22.74
N VAL A 162 22.99 8.27 -22.46
CA VAL A 162 21.98 8.89 -23.31
C VAL A 162 22.51 10.22 -23.85
N GLU A 163 22.50 10.36 -25.17
CA GLU A 163 23.03 11.53 -25.87
C GLU A 163 22.02 12.70 -25.91
N LEU A 164 22.45 13.89 -26.36
CA LEU A 164 21.62 15.11 -26.40
C LEU A 164 20.33 14.97 -27.22
N ASP A 165 20.32 14.07 -28.21
CA ASP A 165 19.15 13.74 -29.04
C ASP A 165 18.24 12.67 -28.40
N GLY A 166 18.63 12.15 -27.23
CA GLY A 166 17.89 11.16 -26.47
C GLY A 166 18.17 9.70 -26.87
N LYS A 167 19.13 9.44 -27.77
CA LYS A 167 19.54 8.08 -28.15
C LYS A 167 20.51 7.47 -27.15
N GLU A 168 20.39 6.17 -26.96
CA GLU A 168 21.35 5.36 -26.21
C GLU A 168 22.65 5.19 -27.03
N THR A 169 23.79 5.35 -26.37
CA THR A 169 25.11 5.11 -26.96
C THR A 169 25.69 3.76 -26.54
N TYR A 170 25.54 3.44 -25.25
CA TYR A 170 25.84 2.13 -24.71
C TYR A 170 24.88 1.82 -23.57
N ASP A 171 24.79 0.53 -23.27
CA ASP A 171 24.03 -0.02 -22.17
C ASP A 171 24.80 -1.22 -21.61
N VAL A 172 25.24 -1.11 -20.35
CA VAL A 172 26.04 -2.13 -19.67
C VAL A 172 25.29 -2.63 -18.44
N PHE A 173 24.99 -3.93 -18.43
CA PHE A 173 24.37 -4.66 -17.34
C PHE A 173 24.94 -6.08 -17.25
N TYR A 174 24.82 -6.74 -16.09
CA TYR A 174 25.40 -8.08 -15.82
C TYR A 174 26.90 -8.21 -16.14
N ALA A 175 27.67 -7.12 -16.01
CA ALA A 175 29.13 -7.21 -16.11
C ALA A 175 29.67 -8.05 -14.94
N PHE A 176 30.48 -9.07 -15.26
CA PHE A 176 31.17 -9.91 -14.28
C PHE A 176 32.53 -9.32 -13.87
N ASP A 177 32.68 -8.00 -13.95
CA ASP A 177 33.82 -7.24 -13.47
C ASP A 177 33.48 -5.73 -13.47
N THR A 178 34.13 -4.94 -12.62
CA THR A 178 33.96 -3.48 -12.61
C THR A 178 34.69 -2.78 -13.75
N ASP A 179 35.77 -3.39 -14.24
CA ASP A 179 36.69 -2.75 -15.18
C ASP A 179 36.03 -2.56 -16.55
N SER A 180 35.24 -3.53 -17.01
CA SER A 180 34.46 -3.46 -18.24
C SER A 180 33.39 -2.38 -18.18
N VAL A 181 32.73 -2.20 -17.02
CA VAL A 181 31.78 -1.11 -16.80
C VAL A 181 32.49 0.24 -16.88
N PHE A 182 33.59 0.42 -16.13
CA PHE A 182 34.31 1.69 -16.11
C PHE A 182 34.97 2.01 -17.46
N LYS A 183 35.44 0.99 -18.17
CA LYS A 183 35.94 1.13 -19.54
C LYS A 183 34.84 1.61 -20.48
N ALA A 184 33.64 1.02 -20.43
CA ALA A 184 32.53 1.46 -21.27
C ALA A 184 32.13 2.93 -20.99
N ILE A 185 32.12 3.33 -19.72
CA ILE A 185 31.87 4.72 -19.32
C ILE A 185 32.99 5.64 -19.84
N GLY A 186 34.25 5.26 -19.64
CA GLY A 186 35.40 6.03 -20.13
C GLY A 186 35.46 6.16 -21.66
N ASP A 187 35.21 5.08 -22.38
CA ASP A 187 35.19 5.04 -23.85
C ASP A 187 34.02 5.87 -24.40
N GLY A 188 32.86 5.79 -23.75
CA GLY A 188 31.67 6.53 -24.14
C GLY A 188 31.88 8.04 -24.09
N ILE A 189 32.62 8.57 -23.11
CA ILE A 189 32.95 10.01 -23.09
C ILE A 189 34.13 10.35 -24.00
N SER A 190 35.17 9.51 -24.05
CA SER A 190 36.39 9.79 -24.81
C SER A 190 36.16 9.82 -26.32
N SER A 191 35.15 9.07 -26.79
CA SER A 191 34.73 9.04 -28.19
C SER A 191 33.78 10.18 -28.60
N ARG A 192 33.28 10.99 -27.65
CA ARG A 192 32.36 12.10 -27.99
C ARG A 192 33.10 13.27 -28.64
N PRO A 193 32.49 13.92 -29.66
CA PRO A 193 33.03 15.15 -30.22
C PRO A 193 33.14 16.25 -29.16
N GLN A 194 34.36 16.72 -28.89
CA GLN A 194 34.64 17.77 -27.89
C GLN A 194 33.87 19.07 -28.16
N GLY A 195 33.56 19.38 -29.43
CA GLY A 195 32.78 20.56 -29.82
C GLY A 195 31.33 20.58 -29.33
N LEU A 196 30.81 19.47 -28.80
CA LEU A 196 29.48 19.43 -28.17
C LEU A 196 29.50 20.03 -26.77
N LEU A 197 30.63 19.98 -26.05
CA LEU A 197 30.75 20.47 -24.68
C LEU A 197 30.76 22.00 -24.67
N LYS A 198 29.86 22.59 -23.88
CA LYS A 198 29.74 24.04 -23.71
C LYS A 198 30.41 24.45 -22.41
N ASN A 199 31.25 25.48 -22.45
CA ASN A 199 31.80 26.07 -21.23
C ASN A 199 30.75 26.95 -20.56
N VAL A 200 29.98 26.37 -19.64
CA VAL A 200 28.95 27.08 -18.87
C VAL A 200 29.54 27.50 -17.53
N VAL A 201 29.81 28.80 -17.37
CA VAL A 201 30.28 29.37 -16.10
C VAL A 201 29.07 29.64 -15.21
N ARG A 202 28.80 28.73 -14.26
CA ARG A 202 27.72 28.91 -13.26
C ARG A 202 28.18 29.61 -11.98
N GLY A 203 29.48 29.56 -11.67
CA GLY A 203 30.05 30.03 -10.40
C GLY A 203 29.76 31.49 -10.08
N ASP A 204 29.67 32.34 -11.11
CA ASP A 204 29.49 33.79 -10.97
C ASP A 204 28.03 34.22 -10.77
N ARG A 205 27.06 33.31 -10.93
CA ARG A 205 25.64 33.62 -10.70
C ARG A 205 25.41 33.95 -9.22
N SER A 206 24.79 35.08 -8.96
CA SER A 206 24.27 35.45 -7.65
C SER A 206 23.27 34.41 -7.14
N ILE A 207 23.05 34.37 -5.83
CA ILE A 207 22.12 33.40 -5.25
C ILE A 207 20.68 33.58 -5.75
N ILE A 208 20.28 34.82 -6.07
CA ILE A 208 18.98 35.15 -6.64
C ILE A 208 18.84 34.59 -8.07
N GLU A 209 19.89 34.73 -8.90
CA GLU A 209 19.88 34.17 -10.26
C GLU A 209 19.84 32.63 -10.27
N ARG A 210 20.43 31.99 -9.25
CA ARG A 210 20.40 30.53 -9.09
C ARG A 210 19.00 29.97 -8.81
N VAL A 211 18.03 30.79 -8.40
CA VAL A 211 16.63 30.37 -8.21
C VAL A 211 16.01 29.81 -9.50
N ALA A 212 16.40 30.34 -10.67
CA ALA A 212 15.98 29.82 -11.97
C ALA A 212 16.76 28.57 -12.42
N GLY A 213 17.80 28.19 -11.68
CA GLY A 213 18.70 27.09 -11.99
C GLY A 213 18.00 25.73 -11.96
N ARG A 214 18.26 24.93 -13.00
CA ARG A 214 17.77 23.54 -13.11
C ARG A 214 18.74 22.51 -12.54
N ASP A 215 20.00 22.87 -12.40
CA ASP A 215 21.02 22.00 -11.82
C ASP A 215 20.76 21.80 -10.32
N SER A 216 20.84 20.56 -9.86
CA SER A 216 20.73 20.23 -8.44
C SER A 216 21.75 21.00 -7.57
N ALA A 217 22.91 21.39 -8.10
CA ALA A 217 23.88 22.23 -7.39
C ALA A 217 23.34 23.64 -7.11
N ASP A 218 22.68 24.25 -8.10
CA ASP A 218 22.07 25.58 -7.95
C ASP A 218 20.92 25.50 -6.93
N ARG A 219 20.09 24.46 -6.99
CA ARG A 219 19.00 24.23 -6.03
C ARG A 219 19.50 24.01 -4.61
N ASN A 220 20.52 23.17 -4.44
CA ASN A 220 21.16 22.94 -3.14
C ASN A 220 21.69 24.26 -2.55
N ALA A 221 22.32 25.10 -3.37
CA ALA A 221 22.82 26.40 -2.93
C ALA A 221 21.69 27.34 -2.51
N VAL A 222 20.60 27.43 -3.28
CA VAL A 222 19.42 28.27 -2.97
C VAL A 222 18.75 27.81 -1.67
N GLU A 223 18.52 26.51 -1.51
CA GLU A 223 17.93 25.95 -0.29
C GLU A 223 18.82 26.22 0.93
N LYS A 224 20.14 26.05 0.79
CA LYS A 224 21.09 26.36 1.85
C LYS A 224 21.05 27.85 2.22
N ALA A 225 21.07 28.74 1.23
CA ALA A 225 21.02 30.18 1.45
C ALA A 225 19.69 30.64 2.07
N TYR A 226 18.57 29.98 1.76
CA TYR A 226 17.31 30.25 2.43
C TYR A 226 17.35 29.90 3.92
N LYS A 227 17.95 28.75 4.27
CA LYS A 227 18.06 28.30 5.68
C LYS A 227 19.00 29.17 6.51
N GLU A 228 20.12 29.57 5.92
CA GLU A 228 21.17 30.35 6.60
C GLU A 228 20.94 31.88 6.51
N GLY A 229 20.08 32.31 5.60
CA GLY A 229 19.80 33.71 5.32
C GLY A 229 18.91 34.39 6.34
N ASP A 230 18.99 35.72 6.39
CA ASP A 230 18.05 36.55 7.13
C ASP A 230 16.69 36.65 6.43
N LYS A 231 15.73 37.29 7.11
CA LYS A 231 14.36 37.44 6.61
C LYS A 231 14.28 38.24 5.29
N GLU A 232 15.23 39.13 5.04
CA GLU A 232 15.29 39.91 3.79
C GLU A 232 15.70 39.03 2.62
N LEU A 233 16.77 38.25 2.77
CA LEU A 233 17.22 37.30 1.77
C LEU A 233 16.16 36.21 1.53
N GLN A 234 15.55 35.67 2.57
CA GLN A 234 14.47 34.68 2.46
C GLN A 234 13.30 35.22 1.63
N ARG A 235 12.86 36.46 1.91
CA ARG A 235 11.80 37.11 1.13
C ARG A 235 12.22 37.35 -0.33
N ALA A 236 13.46 37.79 -0.57
CA ALA A 236 13.98 38.00 -1.92
C ALA A 236 14.03 36.69 -2.73
N LEU A 237 14.42 35.57 -2.11
CA LEU A 237 14.42 34.25 -2.74
C LEU A 237 13.00 33.78 -3.09
N LEU A 238 12.02 33.98 -2.19
CA LEU A 238 10.62 33.62 -2.46
C LEU A 238 10.01 34.47 -3.58
N GLU A 239 10.32 35.76 -3.64
CA GLU A 239 9.86 36.63 -4.72
C GLU A 239 10.50 36.25 -6.07
N ALA A 240 11.81 35.93 -6.06
CA ALA A 240 12.49 35.40 -7.23
C ALA A 240 11.92 34.06 -7.70
N ALA A 241 11.45 33.22 -6.78
CA ALA A 241 10.80 31.95 -7.11
C ALA A 241 9.41 32.17 -7.71
N ARG A 242 8.63 33.10 -7.14
CA ARG A 242 7.30 33.48 -7.65
C ARG A 242 7.36 33.97 -9.09
N SER A 243 8.40 34.73 -9.45
CA SER A 243 8.58 35.24 -10.82
C SER A 243 8.89 34.16 -11.86
N GLN A 244 9.27 32.94 -11.46
CA GLN A 244 9.57 31.84 -12.39
C GLN A 244 8.32 31.18 -13.00
N GLY A 245 7.12 31.41 -12.44
CA GLY A 245 5.88 30.78 -12.92
C GLY A 245 5.98 29.25 -12.97
N ASN A 246 5.98 28.68 -14.18
CA ASN A 246 6.16 27.24 -14.44
C ASN A 246 7.52 26.69 -13.96
N GLY A 247 8.53 27.54 -13.83
CA GLY A 247 9.86 27.19 -13.35
C GLY A 247 10.03 27.25 -11.85
N VAL A 248 8.97 27.51 -11.08
CA VAL A 248 9.08 27.73 -9.64
C VAL A 248 9.78 26.56 -8.93
N PRO A 249 10.84 26.82 -8.14
CA PRO A 249 11.47 25.79 -7.31
C PRO A 249 10.56 25.46 -6.12
N VAL A 250 9.71 24.45 -6.29
CA VAL A 250 8.73 24.04 -5.27
C VAL A 250 9.36 23.70 -3.93
N GLU A 251 10.62 23.25 -3.91
CA GLU A 251 11.35 22.95 -2.66
C GLU A 251 11.62 24.20 -1.83
N LEU A 252 11.88 25.33 -2.46
CA LEU A 252 12.05 26.59 -1.75
C LEU A 252 10.72 27.04 -1.11
N LEU A 253 9.60 26.86 -1.82
CA LEU A 253 8.28 27.13 -1.26
C LEU A 253 7.96 26.19 -0.10
N ARG A 254 8.35 24.92 -0.20
CA ARG A 254 8.17 23.91 0.86
C ARG A 254 8.89 24.31 2.15
N LEU A 255 10.12 24.80 2.05
CA LEU A 255 10.89 25.31 3.20
C LEU A 255 10.17 26.45 3.92
N ALA A 256 9.59 27.38 3.16
CA ALA A 256 8.85 28.50 3.73
C ALA A 256 7.53 28.08 4.37
N ILE A 257 6.75 27.21 3.72
CA ILE A 257 5.46 26.72 4.21
C ILE A 257 5.59 25.95 5.53
N ASN A 258 6.66 25.16 5.67
CA ASN A 258 6.92 24.36 6.87
C ASN A 258 7.86 25.06 7.88
N GLY A 259 8.22 26.32 7.59
CA GLY A 259 8.95 27.17 8.52
C GLY A 259 8.05 27.73 9.63
N PHE A 260 8.67 28.39 10.61
CA PHE A 260 7.95 28.99 11.74
C PHE A 260 7.53 30.46 11.49
N ASP A 261 7.95 31.07 10.38
CA ASP A 261 7.60 32.45 10.03
C ASP A 261 6.31 32.50 9.20
N VAL A 262 5.24 33.03 9.81
CA VAL A 262 3.91 33.10 9.20
C VAL A 262 3.89 33.97 7.94
N ASP A 263 4.67 35.06 7.88
CA ASP A 263 4.68 35.94 6.71
C ASP A 263 5.32 35.24 5.50
N LEU A 264 6.42 34.52 5.74
CA LEU A 264 7.10 33.75 4.70
C LEU A 264 6.26 32.57 4.23
N ALA A 265 5.58 31.87 5.15
CA ALA A 265 4.65 30.80 4.83
C ALA A 265 3.49 31.33 3.95
N GLN A 266 2.90 32.48 4.30
CA GLN A 266 1.85 33.12 3.51
C GLN A 266 2.33 33.52 2.11
N ALA A 267 3.51 34.13 2.01
CA ALA A 267 4.10 34.48 0.71
C ALA A 267 4.33 33.23 -0.16
N ALA A 268 4.78 32.13 0.43
CA ALA A 268 4.98 30.87 -0.27
C ALA A 268 3.66 30.20 -0.68
N LEU A 269 2.63 30.22 0.17
CA LEU A 269 1.28 29.74 -0.18
C LEU A 269 0.67 30.57 -1.33
N GLN A 270 0.88 31.88 -1.32
CA GLN A 270 0.46 32.75 -2.40
C GLN A 270 1.18 32.40 -3.72
N ALA A 271 2.51 32.25 -3.69
CA ALA A 271 3.28 31.82 -4.85
C ALA A 271 2.84 30.43 -5.35
N LEU A 272 2.55 29.50 -4.44
CA LEU A 272 2.08 28.16 -4.75
C LEU A 272 0.70 28.19 -5.44
N SER A 273 -0.24 29.00 -4.94
CA SER A 273 -1.58 29.16 -5.54
C SER A 273 -1.55 29.74 -6.96
N GLN A 274 -0.54 30.55 -7.27
CA GLN A 274 -0.32 31.18 -8.58
C GLN A 274 0.49 30.29 -9.53
N SER A 275 1.09 29.19 -9.06
CA SER A 275 1.95 28.35 -9.88
C SER A 275 1.19 27.53 -10.92
N ASP A 276 1.70 27.50 -12.15
CA ASP A 276 1.25 26.62 -13.23
C ASP A 276 2.06 25.31 -13.31
N SER A 277 3.02 25.11 -12.40
CA SER A 277 3.89 23.92 -12.37
C SER A 277 3.14 22.68 -11.89
N LYS A 278 3.25 21.56 -12.62
CA LYS A 278 2.74 20.26 -12.17
C LYS A 278 3.41 19.78 -10.87
N LYS A 279 4.65 20.18 -10.61
CA LYS A 279 5.37 19.85 -9.37
C LYS A 279 4.73 20.51 -8.13
N ALA A 280 3.88 21.53 -8.31
CA ALA A 280 3.17 22.19 -7.21
C ALA A 280 2.04 21.33 -6.63
N VAL A 281 1.48 20.37 -7.39
CA VAL A 281 0.28 19.61 -7.02
C VAL A 281 0.45 18.88 -5.68
N ASP A 282 1.58 18.20 -5.50
CA ASP A 282 1.86 17.45 -4.28
C ASP A 282 2.11 18.38 -3.08
N LEU A 283 2.83 19.49 -3.29
CA LEU A 283 3.04 20.47 -2.23
C LEU A 283 1.74 21.17 -1.81
N ILE A 284 0.80 21.41 -2.74
CA ILE A 284 -0.52 21.94 -2.41
C ILE A 284 -1.30 20.96 -1.52
N ALA A 285 -1.26 19.67 -1.86
CA ALA A 285 -1.91 18.63 -1.06
C ALA A 285 -1.28 18.53 0.35
N ASP A 286 0.05 18.58 0.44
CA ASP A 286 0.79 18.56 1.71
C ASP A 286 0.46 19.79 2.56
N ALA A 287 0.47 20.99 1.99
CA ALA A 287 0.17 22.23 2.70
C ALA A 287 -1.23 22.21 3.32
N MET A 288 -2.22 21.66 2.61
CA MET A 288 -3.61 21.58 3.08
C MET A 288 -3.85 20.62 4.25
N ARG A 289 -2.83 19.83 4.66
CA ARG A 289 -2.89 18.96 5.86
C ARG A 289 -2.90 19.77 7.16
N VAL A 290 -2.23 20.92 7.17
CA VAL A 290 -2.10 21.79 8.34
C VAL A 290 -3.32 22.73 8.43
N PRO A 291 -3.76 23.13 9.64
CA PRO A 291 -4.73 24.21 9.79
C PRO A 291 -4.27 25.48 9.06
N MET A 292 -5.16 26.08 8.28
CA MET A 292 -4.92 27.29 7.49
C MET A 292 -6.22 28.09 7.36
N GLY A 293 -6.13 29.36 6.97
CA GLY A 293 -7.31 30.20 6.80
C GLY A 293 -8.20 29.75 5.64
N ASP A 294 -9.51 30.02 5.74
CA ASP A 294 -10.49 29.61 4.72
C ASP A 294 -10.16 30.19 3.34
N LYS A 295 -9.65 31.42 3.30
CA LYS A 295 -9.20 32.07 2.06
C LYS A 295 -8.04 31.31 1.41
N GLU A 296 -7.00 30.99 2.19
CA GLU A 296 -5.82 30.27 1.71
C GLU A 296 -6.22 28.89 1.18
N ARG A 297 -7.06 28.17 1.94
CA ARG A 297 -7.60 26.87 1.52
C ARG A 297 -8.36 26.98 0.20
N LYS A 298 -9.23 27.97 0.06
CA LYS A 298 -10.01 28.20 -1.17
C LYS A 298 -9.12 28.55 -2.36
N ASP A 299 -8.07 29.34 -2.14
CA ASP A 299 -7.10 29.71 -3.18
C ASP A 299 -6.31 28.49 -3.66
N LEU A 300 -5.87 27.61 -2.75
CA LEU A 300 -5.20 26.35 -3.09
C LEU A 300 -6.13 25.37 -3.84
N ILE A 301 -7.39 25.25 -3.42
CA ILE A 301 -8.39 24.43 -4.15
C ILE A 301 -8.62 24.98 -5.56
N THR A 302 -8.66 26.30 -5.70
CA THR A 302 -8.80 26.96 -7.01
C THR A 302 -7.56 26.71 -7.88
N ALA A 303 -6.36 26.74 -7.30
CA ALA A 303 -5.12 26.37 -7.97
C ALA A 303 -5.14 24.91 -8.47
N LEU A 304 -5.60 23.96 -7.64
CA LEU A 304 -5.80 22.57 -8.06
C LEU A 304 -6.82 22.45 -9.19
N GLY A 305 -7.92 23.20 -9.15
CA GLY A 305 -8.91 23.24 -10.23
C GLY A 305 -8.33 23.77 -11.55
N ARG A 306 -7.46 24.78 -11.49
CA ARG A 306 -6.73 25.32 -12.66
C ARG A 306 -5.73 24.29 -13.22
N LEU A 307 -4.87 23.74 -12.36
CA LEU A 307 -3.89 22.71 -12.73
C LEU A 307 -4.58 21.43 -13.24
N GLY A 308 -5.76 21.12 -12.71
CA GLY A 308 -6.61 19.99 -13.08
C GLY A 308 -7.07 19.97 -14.54
N LYS A 309 -6.91 21.08 -15.28
CA LYS A 309 -7.13 21.11 -16.74
C LYS A 309 -6.06 20.31 -17.51
N ALA A 310 -4.85 20.18 -16.96
CA ALA A 310 -3.71 19.53 -17.60
C ALA A 310 -3.08 18.40 -16.76
N ASP A 311 -3.57 18.17 -15.54
CA ASP A 311 -3.07 17.18 -14.60
C ASP A 311 -4.22 16.42 -13.89
N GLU A 312 -4.22 15.10 -14.02
CA GLU A 312 -5.32 14.26 -13.51
C GLU A 312 -5.36 14.20 -11.98
N ARG A 313 -4.18 14.25 -11.34
CA ARG A 313 -4.05 14.23 -9.88
C ARG A 313 -4.55 15.53 -9.29
N ALA A 314 -4.19 16.68 -9.88
CA ALA A 314 -4.70 17.99 -9.47
C ALA A 314 -6.24 18.06 -9.58
N ARG A 315 -6.81 17.56 -10.67
CA ARG A 315 -8.27 17.48 -10.85
C ARG A 315 -8.93 16.65 -9.76
N THR A 316 -8.36 15.49 -9.46
CA THR A 316 -8.87 14.59 -8.41
C THR A 316 -8.82 15.27 -7.04
N LEU A 317 -7.68 15.85 -6.67
CA LEU A 317 -7.51 16.57 -5.40
C LEU A 317 -8.47 17.75 -5.28
N SER A 318 -8.69 18.52 -6.36
CA SER A 318 -9.67 19.60 -6.36
C SER A 318 -11.06 19.12 -6.00
N VAL A 319 -11.53 18.02 -6.61
CA VAL A 319 -12.85 17.45 -6.31
C VAL A 319 -12.90 16.88 -4.89
N VAL A 320 -11.82 16.25 -4.45
CA VAL A 320 -11.69 15.68 -3.09
C VAL A 320 -11.86 16.75 -2.03
N HIS A 321 -11.09 17.84 -2.12
CA HIS A 321 -11.15 18.91 -1.12
C HIS A 321 -12.46 19.69 -1.15
N GLN A 322 -13.09 19.83 -2.33
CA GLN A 322 -14.44 20.40 -2.43
C GLN A 322 -15.48 19.49 -1.77
N GLY A 323 -15.45 18.19 -2.04
CA GLY A 323 -16.36 17.20 -1.44
C GLY A 323 -16.22 17.12 0.09
N LEU A 324 -15.00 17.11 0.60
CA LEU A 324 -14.75 17.06 2.05
C LEU A 324 -15.13 18.34 2.81
N SER A 325 -15.40 19.43 2.10
CA SER A 325 -15.86 20.70 2.68
C SER A 325 -17.39 20.83 2.70
N GLY A 326 -18.11 19.94 2.02
CA GLY A 326 -19.57 19.95 1.93
C GLY A 326 -20.26 19.09 2.98
N GLY A 327 -21.58 19.26 3.11
CA GLY A 327 -22.47 18.33 3.82
C GLY A 327 -23.12 17.34 2.85
N SER A 328 -23.33 16.10 3.28
CA SER A 328 -24.02 15.10 2.44
C SER A 328 -25.52 15.42 2.39
N GLY A 329 -26.08 15.39 1.19
CA GLY A 329 -27.53 15.46 1.00
C GLY A 329 -28.23 14.11 1.20
N ALA A 330 -27.47 13.00 1.14
CA ALA A 330 -28.01 11.65 1.34
C ALA A 330 -27.94 11.20 2.81
N VAL A 331 -27.01 11.74 3.59
CA VAL A 331 -26.68 11.27 4.94
C VAL A 331 -26.50 12.44 5.89
N ASP A 332 -27.47 12.63 6.80
CA ASP A 332 -27.42 13.69 7.82
C ASP A 332 -26.67 13.22 9.08
N VAL A 333 -25.35 13.50 9.13
CA VAL A 333 -24.49 13.16 10.27
C VAL A 333 -24.99 13.79 11.57
N GLY A 334 -25.59 14.98 11.52
CA GLY A 334 -26.08 15.68 12.71
C GLY A 334 -27.28 14.98 13.34
N VAL A 335 -28.23 14.53 12.52
CA VAL A 335 -29.39 13.75 12.97
C VAL A 335 -28.95 12.40 13.54
N TRP A 336 -28.04 11.69 12.85
CA TRP A 336 -27.48 10.44 13.35
C TRP A 336 -26.72 10.60 14.67
N SER A 337 -25.88 11.62 14.78
CA SER A 337 -25.12 11.89 16.01
C SER A 337 -26.05 12.18 17.20
N LYS A 338 -27.13 12.95 16.98
CA LYS A 338 -28.14 13.20 18.02
C LYS A 338 -28.88 11.92 18.42
N ALA A 339 -29.26 11.08 17.47
CA ALA A 339 -29.94 9.81 17.74
C ALA A 339 -29.05 8.86 18.56
N MET A 340 -27.75 8.82 18.26
CA MET A 340 -26.75 8.05 19.01
C MET A 340 -26.54 8.59 20.43
N ALA A 341 -26.48 9.92 20.60
CA ALA A 341 -26.23 10.57 21.89
C ALA A 341 -27.44 10.53 22.84
N ALA A 342 -28.66 10.38 22.31
CA ALA A 342 -29.89 10.32 23.11
C ALA A 342 -30.01 9.07 24.01
N GLY A 343 -28.99 8.20 24.04
CA GLY A 343 -28.87 7.17 25.06
C GLY A 343 -29.96 6.10 25.00
N SER A 344 -30.51 5.81 23.81
CA SER A 344 -31.41 4.67 23.63
C SER A 344 -30.68 3.42 24.09
N SER A 345 -31.01 2.94 25.29
CA SER A 345 -30.51 1.66 25.83
C SER A 345 -30.65 0.62 24.73
N TYR A 346 -29.57 -0.10 24.45
CA TYR A 346 -29.54 -1.15 23.44
C TYR A 346 -30.81 -1.99 23.54
N ALA A 347 -31.70 -1.89 22.55
CA ALA A 347 -32.82 -2.80 22.47
C ALA A 347 -32.19 -4.13 22.05
N PRO A 348 -32.23 -5.18 22.91
CA PRO A 348 -31.67 -6.46 22.52
C PRO A 348 -32.29 -6.88 21.19
N ALA A 349 -31.47 -7.43 20.29
CA ALA A 349 -31.98 -8.02 19.06
C ALA A 349 -33.17 -8.93 19.38
N PRO A 350 -34.22 -8.96 18.54
CA PRO A 350 -35.33 -9.89 18.70
C PRO A 350 -34.82 -11.27 19.10
N SER A 351 -35.38 -11.82 20.18
CA SER A 351 -34.99 -13.16 20.63
C SER A 351 -35.13 -14.15 19.47
N SER A 352 -34.29 -15.20 19.42
CA SER A 352 -34.39 -16.24 18.39
C SER A 352 -35.81 -16.80 18.29
N ASP A 353 -36.56 -16.81 19.40
CA ASP A 353 -37.95 -17.28 19.47
C ASP A 353 -38.93 -16.30 18.80
N ALA A 354 -38.70 -14.99 18.94
CA ALA A 354 -39.49 -13.96 18.26
C ALA A 354 -39.29 -14.01 16.74
N VAL A 355 -38.05 -14.19 16.28
CA VAL A 355 -37.75 -14.36 14.85
C VAL A 355 -38.39 -15.66 14.33
N ALA A 356 -38.27 -16.76 15.08
CA ALA A 356 -38.87 -18.04 14.70
C ALA A 356 -40.40 -17.95 14.59
N SER A 357 -41.07 -17.29 15.55
CA SER A 357 -42.52 -17.10 15.54
C SER A 357 -43.00 -16.33 14.31
N THR A 358 -42.29 -15.29 13.88
CA THR A 358 -42.61 -14.58 12.63
C THR A 358 -42.45 -15.50 11.41
N LEU A 359 -41.38 -16.31 11.36
CA LEU A 359 -41.14 -17.24 10.26
C LEU A 359 -42.15 -18.40 10.20
N GLU A 360 -42.76 -18.78 11.32
CA GLU A 360 -43.84 -19.78 11.35
C GLU A 360 -45.10 -19.30 10.61
N THR A 361 -45.32 -17.99 10.51
CA THR A 361 -46.45 -17.40 9.78
C THR A 361 -46.20 -17.23 8.27
N GLN A 362 -45.05 -17.68 7.75
CA GLN A 362 -44.63 -17.44 6.36
C GLN A 362 -45.68 -17.85 5.31
N ASP A 363 -46.34 -19.01 5.49
CA ASP A 363 -47.28 -19.53 4.50
C ASP A 363 -48.53 -18.65 4.42
N ASP A 364 -48.99 -18.14 5.56
CA ASP A 364 -50.12 -17.20 5.66
C ASP A 364 -49.76 -15.84 5.05
N VAL A 365 -48.54 -15.35 5.29
CA VAL A 365 -48.05 -14.09 4.72
C VAL A 365 -47.89 -14.21 3.21
N PHE A 366 -47.35 -15.32 2.68
CA PHE A 366 -47.24 -15.54 1.24
C PHE A 366 -48.61 -15.65 0.54
N GLY A 367 -49.64 -16.15 1.24
CA GLY A 367 -51.03 -16.14 0.79
C GLY A 367 -51.72 -14.78 0.92
N SER A 368 -51.13 -13.83 1.65
CA SER A 368 -51.70 -12.50 1.90
C SER A 368 -51.33 -11.48 0.84
N ALA A 369 -52.23 -10.52 0.60
CA ALA A 369 -51.98 -9.33 -0.21
C ALA A 369 -51.43 -8.13 0.61
N ASP A 370 -51.15 -8.32 1.91
CA ASP A 370 -50.65 -7.26 2.79
C ASP A 370 -49.14 -7.03 2.59
N ALA A 371 -48.81 -6.01 1.80
CA ALA A 371 -47.44 -5.69 1.43
C ALA A 371 -46.52 -5.43 2.65
N ASN A 372 -47.04 -4.91 3.78
CA ASN A 372 -46.22 -4.65 4.97
C ASN A 372 -45.79 -5.94 5.68
N LYS A 373 -46.67 -6.95 5.73
CA LYS A 373 -46.32 -8.26 6.29
C LYS A 373 -45.21 -8.95 5.51
N HIS A 374 -45.17 -8.77 4.18
CA HIS A 374 -44.08 -9.26 3.35
C HIS A 374 -42.74 -8.57 3.68
N VAL A 375 -42.75 -7.26 4.01
CA VAL A 375 -41.54 -6.55 4.48
C VAL A 375 -41.06 -7.08 5.82
N GLU A 376 -41.97 -7.28 6.78
CA GLU A 376 -41.65 -7.84 8.10
C GLU A 376 -41.10 -9.26 7.99
N LEU A 377 -41.70 -10.09 7.12
CA LEU A 377 -41.21 -11.43 6.84
C LEU A 377 -39.81 -11.41 6.21
N ALA A 378 -39.55 -10.49 5.27
CA ALA A 378 -38.23 -10.33 4.67
C ALA A 378 -37.16 -9.97 5.71
N GLU A 379 -37.46 -9.03 6.62
CA GLU A 379 -36.55 -8.64 7.71
C GLU A 379 -36.28 -9.81 8.67
N ALA A 380 -37.30 -10.60 9.00
CA ALA A 380 -37.17 -11.79 9.84
C ALA A 380 -36.27 -12.87 9.20
N PHE A 381 -36.41 -13.11 7.89
CA PHE A 381 -35.52 -14.02 7.16
C PHE A 381 -34.07 -13.56 7.17
N LEU A 382 -33.83 -12.26 6.96
CA LEU A 382 -32.47 -11.70 7.01
C LEU A 382 -31.85 -11.85 8.40
N GLU A 383 -32.61 -11.55 9.45
CA GLU A 383 -32.13 -11.68 10.81
C GLU A 383 -31.78 -13.13 11.14
N ARG A 384 -32.64 -14.08 10.76
CA ARG A 384 -32.37 -15.52 10.94
C ARG A 384 -31.13 -15.98 10.16
N ALA A 385 -30.94 -15.46 8.95
CA ALA A 385 -29.77 -15.78 8.13
C ALA A 385 -28.47 -15.30 8.79
N LEU A 386 -28.47 -14.08 9.34
CA LEU A 386 -27.32 -13.51 10.04
C LEU A 386 -27.01 -14.23 11.35
N GLN A 387 -28.03 -14.58 12.15
CA GLN A 387 -27.86 -15.38 13.36
C GLN A 387 -27.26 -16.75 13.03
N SER A 388 -27.81 -17.43 12.01
CA SER A 388 -27.33 -18.74 11.55
C SER A 388 -25.88 -18.72 11.06
N GLY A 389 -25.45 -17.61 10.46
CA GLY A 389 -24.06 -17.42 10.03
C GLY A 389 -23.07 -17.27 11.19
N ARG A 390 -23.51 -16.75 12.35
CA ARG A 390 -22.68 -16.59 13.55
C ARG A 390 -22.48 -17.91 14.29
N ASP A 391 -23.50 -18.77 14.31
CA ASP A 391 -23.48 -20.00 15.10
C ASP A 391 -22.54 -21.08 14.54
N GLY A 392 -22.01 -20.91 13.32
CA GLY A 392 -21.05 -21.81 12.65
C GLY A 392 -21.56 -23.24 12.36
N ARG A 393 -22.68 -23.62 12.98
CA ARG A 393 -23.33 -24.94 12.92
C ARG A 393 -24.26 -25.11 11.73
N SER A 394 -24.78 -24.00 11.21
CA SER A 394 -25.69 -23.99 10.06
C SER A 394 -24.95 -24.19 8.74
N ALA A 395 -25.47 -25.10 7.90
CA ALA A 395 -24.91 -25.31 6.58
C ALA A 395 -25.09 -24.07 5.70
N ARG A 396 -24.07 -23.74 4.91
CA ARG A 396 -24.09 -22.59 3.99
C ARG A 396 -25.33 -22.55 3.08
N ALA A 397 -25.79 -23.71 2.62
CA ALA A 397 -27.00 -23.81 1.80
C ALA A 397 -28.28 -23.32 2.51
N LEU A 398 -28.38 -23.48 3.83
CA LEU A 398 -29.51 -22.97 4.62
C LEU A 398 -29.43 -21.44 4.74
N ILE A 399 -28.23 -20.90 4.94
CA ILE A 399 -28.01 -19.45 5.02
C ILE A 399 -28.35 -18.78 3.69
N ASP A 400 -27.86 -19.33 2.57
CA ASP A 400 -28.18 -18.81 1.24
C ASP A 400 -29.68 -18.93 0.92
N ALA A 401 -30.33 -20.00 1.38
CA ALA A 401 -31.78 -20.19 1.26
C ALA A 401 -32.56 -19.09 1.98
N LEU A 402 -32.21 -18.77 3.22
CA LEU A 402 -32.85 -17.70 4.01
C LEU A 402 -32.65 -16.32 3.37
N PHE A 403 -31.46 -16.03 2.82
CA PHE A 403 -31.24 -14.78 2.09
C PHE A 403 -32.09 -14.71 0.80
N GLN A 404 -32.27 -15.82 0.10
CA GLN A 404 -33.17 -15.86 -1.06
C GLN A 404 -34.62 -15.62 -0.64
N ASP A 405 -35.07 -16.23 0.46
CA ASP A 405 -36.45 -16.08 0.93
C ASP A 405 -36.72 -14.65 1.40
N ALA A 406 -35.74 -14.00 2.05
CA ALA A 406 -35.79 -12.57 2.34
C ALA A 406 -35.95 -11.71 1.09
N LYS A 407 -35.16 -11.99 0.04
CA LYS A 407 -35.22 -11.26 -1.23
C LYS A 407 -36.58 -11.43 -1.90
N ASP A 408 -37.07 -12.66 -1.96
CA ASP A 408 -38.34 -12.98 -2.63
C ASP A 408 -39.52 -12.33 -1.91
N ALA A 409 -39.55 -12.35 -0.57
CA ALA A 409 -40.54 -11.65 0.24
C ALA A 409 -40.49 -10.13 0.03
N ALA A 410 -39.29 -9.53 -0.01
CA ALA A 410 -39.15 -8.09 -0.25
C ALA A 410 -39.57 -7.67 -1.68
N ILE A 411 -39.24 -8.46 -2.70
CA ILE A 411 -39.70 -8.24 -4.08
C ILE A 411 -41.23 -8.40 -4.16
N LYS A 412 -41.80 -9.36 -3.45
CA LYS A 412 -43.24 -9.55 -3.40
C LYS A 412 -43.94 -8.36 -2.74
N ALA A 413 -43.38 -7.84 -1.64
CA ALA A 413 -43.85 -6.60 -1.02
C ALA A 413 -43.86 -5.44 -2.03
N GLU A 414 -42.78 -5.28 -2.81
CA GLU A 414 -42.68 -4.24 -3.85
C GLU A 414 -43.77 -4.40 -4.93
N GLN A 415 -44.00 -5.62 -5.41
CA GLN A 415 -45.06 -5.92 -6.38
C GLN A 415 -46.48 -5.65 -5.83
N LEU A 416 -46.67 -5.79 -4.53
CA LEU A 416 -47.92 -5.48 -3.83
C LEU A 416 -48.05 -3.98 -3.48
N GLY A 417 -47.07 -3.16 -3.87
CA GLY A 417 -47.11 -1.70 -3.72
C GLY A 417 -46.37 -1.16 -2.49
N ALA A 418 -45.69 -2.01 -1.70
CA ALA A 418 -44.79 -1.50 -0.67
C ALA A 418 -43.63 -0.73 -1.32
N SER A 419 -43.28 0.41 -0.74
CA SER A 419 -42.18 1.24 -1.22
C SER A 419 -41.42 1.83 -0.04
N GLY A 420 -40.32 2.53 -0.33
CA GLY A 420 -39.49 3.18 0.68
C GLY A 420 -38.29 2.35 1.11
N TRP A 421 -37.64 2.80 2.17
CA TRP A 421 -36.29 2.35 2.52
C TRP A 421 -36.25 0.90 2.99
N ARG A 422 -37.26 0.40 3.72
CA ARG A 422 -37.27 -0.98 4.27
C ARG A 422 -37.24 -2.05 3.18
N VAL A 423 -38.07 -1.89 2.16
CA VAL A 423 -38.10 -2.78 0.98
C VAL A 423 -36.74 -2.79 0.29
N SER A 424 -36.21 -1.59 0.00
CA SER A 424 -34.92 -1.45 -0.68
C SER A 424 -33.76 -2.00 0.17
N ALA A 425 -33.78 -1.78 1.48
CA ALA A 425 -32.81 -2.31 2.42
C ALA A 425 -32.82 -3.84 2.45
N ALA A 426 -34.02 -4.45 2.52
CA ALA A 426 -34.14 -5.89 2.55
C ALA A 426 -33.59 -6.55 1.28
N ILE A 427 -33.95 -6.00 0.10
CA ILE A 427 -33.41 -6.47 -1.18
C ILE A 427 -31.88 -6.25 -1.23
N ALA A 428 -31.39 -5.08 -0.81
CA ALA A 428 -29.97 -4.76 -0.86
C ALA A 428 -29.12 -5.76 -0.05
N VAL A 429 -29.53 -6.00 1.20
CA VAL A 429 -28.83 -6.92 2.11
C VAL A 429 -28.90 -8.35 1.57
N ALA A 430 -30.08 -8.82 1.16
CA ALA A 430 -30.24 -10.16 0.62
C ALA A 430 -29.36 -10.39 -0.62
N SER A 431 -29.42 -9.48 -1.60
CA SER A 431 -28.62 -9.54 -2.82
C SER A 431 -27.12 -9.52 -2.54
N TRP A 432 -26.66 -8.76 -1.55
CA TRP A 432 -25.26 -8.75 -1.15
C TRP A 432 -24.77 -10.15 -0.74
N TYR A 433 -25.50 -10.81 0.16
CA TYR A 433 -25.12 -12.13 0.67
C TYR A 433 -25.29 -13.26 -0.35
N LEU A 434 -26.16 -13.07 -1.35
CA LEU A 434 -26.31 -13.96 -2.50
C LEU A 434 -25.22 -13.74 -3.58
N GLY A 435 -24.39 -12.71 -3.45
CA GLY A 435 -23.33 -12.39 -4.41
C GLY A 435 -23.80 -11.57 -5.62
N GLU A 436 -24.96 -10.96 -5.54
CA GLU A 436 -25.58 -10.12 -6.58
C GLU A 436 -25.20 -8.65 -6.37
N SER A 437 -23.91 -8.35 -6.48
CA SER A 437 -23.37 -7.07 -6.01
C SER A 437 -23.98 -5.84 -6.69
N GLU A 438 -24.30 -5.88 -7.98
CA GLU A 438 -24.87 -4.72 -8.69
C GLU A 438 -26.24 -4.31 -8.12
N GLN A 439 -27.14 -5.28 -7.95
CA GLN A 439 -28.46 -5.04 -7.37
C GLN A 439 -28.36 -4.59 -5.91
N ALA A 440 -27.44 -5.17 -5.13
CA ALA A 440 -27.22 -4.79 -3.75
C ALA A 440 -26.86 -3.30 -3.61
N LEU A 441 -25.91 -2.83 -4.42
CA LEU A 441 -25.42 -1.46 -4.40
C LEU A 441 -26.50 -0.46 -4.85
N GLN A 442 -27.22 -0.76 -5.95
CA GLN A 442 -28.29 0.10 -6.45
C GLN A 442 -29.44 0.25 -5.43
N ARG A 443 -29.81 -0.84 -4.78
CA ARG A 443 -30.88 -0.84 -3.77
C ARG A 443 -30.44 -0.13 -2.48
N ALA A 444 -29.16 -0.23 -2.10
CA ALA A 444 -28.62 0.50 -0.95
C ALA A 444 -28.69 2.03 -1.15
N GLU A 445 -28.35 2.54 -2.34
CA GLU A 445 -28.49 3.97 -2.66
C GLU A 445 -29.94 4.46 -2.53
N THR A 446 -30.89 3.64 -2.99
CA THR A 446 -32.33 3.94 -2.85
C THR A 446 -32.76 3.94 -1.38
N ALA A 447 -32.28 2.97 -0.61
CA ALA A 447 -32.64 2.83 0.81
C ALA A 447 -32.17 4.00 1.66
N VAL A 448 -30.91 4.44 1.51
CA VAL A 448 -30.31 5.50 2.36
C VAL A 448 -31.08 6.81 2.29
N SER A 449 -31.64 7.16 1.13
CA SER A 449 -32.37 8.43 0.92
C SER A 449 -33.63 8.59 1.80
N GLY A 450 -34.18 7.51 2.34
CA GLY A 450 -35.38 7.53 3.20
C GLY A 450 -35.20 6.82 4.54
N MET A 451 -33.98 6.41 4.89
CA MET A 451 -33.69 5.62 6.07
C MET A 451 -33.62 6.50 7.32
N PRO A 452 -34.36 6.19 8.41
CA PRO A 452 -34.31 6.95 9.64
C PRO A 452 -32.97 6.73 10.36
N ALA A 453 -32.56 7.74 11.13
CA ALA A 453 -31.44 7.62 12.06
C ALA A 453 -31.82 6.71 13.24
N ASN A 454 -31.52 5.42 13.13
CA ASN A 454 -31.79 4.44 14.17
C ASN A 454 -30.48 3.78 14.63
N PRO A 455 -29.99 4.12 15.84
CA PRO A 455 -28.72 3.60 16.37
C PRO A 455 -28.76 2.10 16.71
N GLN A 456 -29.95 1.50 16.78
CA GLN A 456 -30.15 0.10 17.16
C GLN A 456 -30.31 -0.84 15.94
N SER A 457 -30.35 -0.28 14.74
CA SER A 457 -30.71 -1.04 13.54
C SER A 457 -29.48 -1.70 12.92
N TRP A 458 -29.35 -3.03 13.06
CA TRP A 458 -28.29 -3.79 12.39
C TRP A 458 -28.38 -3.66 10.85
N ASN A 459 -29.60 -3.59 10.31
CA ASN A 459 -29.84 -3.45 8.87
C ASN A 459 -29.38 -2.07 8.36
N ALA A 460 -29.54 -1.01 9.13
CA ALA A 460 -29.08 0.33 8.76
C ALA A 460 -27.55 0.38 8.65
N MET A 461 -26.83 -0.30 9.54
CA MET A 461 -25.37 -0.44 9.44
C MET A 461 -24.96 -1.10 8.12
N ILE A 462 -25.57 -2.25 7.77
CA ILE A 462 -25.23 -2.95 6.53
C ILE A 462 -25.56 -2.10 5.31
N VAL A 463 -26.73 -1.47 5.29
CA VAL A 463 -27.17 -0.60 4.18
C VAL A 463 -26.24 0.61 4.02
N LEU A 464 -25.81 1.26 5.11
CA LEU A 464 -24.82 2.32 5.07
C LEU A 464 -23.47 1.81 4.51
N GLY A 465 -23.03 0.62 4.92
CA GLY A 465 -21.83 -0.01 4.38
C GLY A 465 -21.93 -0.25 2.87
N LEU A 466 -23.04 -0.82 2.39
CA LEU A 466 -23.28 -1.06 0.97
C LEU A 466 -23.40 0.23 0.17
N PHE A 467 -24.04 1.26 0.72
CA PHE A 467 -24.12 2.57 0.10
C PHE A 467 -22.73 3.21 -0.08
N VAL A 468 -21.89 3.10 0.95
CA VAL A 468 -20.50 3.56 0.89
C VAL A 468 -19.72 2.79 -0.18
N ASP A 469 -19.84 1.47 -0.22
CA ASP A 469 -19.17 0.64 -1.24
C ASP A 469 -19.63 1.00 -2.66
N ALA A 470 -20.91 1.34 -2.84
CA ALA A 470 -21.46 1.78 -4.13
C ALA A 470 -20.78 3.09 -4.59
N ARG A 471 -20.76 4.09 -3.71
CA ARG A 471 -20.15 5.39 -3.98
C ARG A 471 -18.64 5.29 -4.19
N ARG A 472 -17.94 4.49 -3.38
CA ARG A 472 -16.49 4.24 -3.53
C ARG A 472 -16.18 3.60 -4.87
N LYS A 473 -16.91 2.54 -5.24
CA LYS A 473 -16.73 1.86 -6.53
C LYS A 473 -16.93 2.83 -7.69
N ALA A 474 -17.98 3.66 -7.65
CA ALA A 474 -18.23 4.67 -8.68
C ALA A 474 -17.10 5.71 -8.79
N ILE A 475 -16.55 6.18 -7.66
CA ILE A 475 -15.38 7.08 -7.65
C ILE A 475 -14.15 6.36 -8.21
N GLU A 476 -13.85 5.14 -7.78
CA GLU A 476 -12.71 4.37 -8.26
C GLU A 476 -12.77 4.11 -9.76
N GLU A 477 -13.94 3.73 -10.28
CA GLU A 477 -14.17 3.54 -11.72
C GLU A 477 -13.96 4.85 -12.48
N ALA A 478 -14.49 5.97 -11.98
CA ALA A 478 -14.29 7.27 -12.59
C ALA A 478 -12.82 7.70 -12.60
N VAL A 479 -12.09 7.51 -11.50
CA VAL A 479 -10.66 7.84 -11.41
C VAL A 479 -9.83 6.95 -12.35
N LYS A 480 -10.07 5.63 -12.35
CA LYS A 480 -9.39 4.68 -13.26
C LYS A 480 -9.67 5.00 -14.73
N ALA A 481 -10.92 5.36 -15.06
CA ALA A 481 -11.33 5.77 -16.40
C ALA A 481 -10.97 7.23 -16.73
N LYS A 482 -10.33 7.97 -15.81
CA LYS A 482 -9.96 9.39 -15.97
C LYS A 482 -11.16 10.31 -16.23
N ASN A 483 -12.34 9.89 -15.82
CA ASN A 483 -13.59 10.61 -15.97
C ASN A 483 -13.77 11.65 -14.86
N LYS A 484 -14.58 12.68 -15.15
CA LYS A 484 -15.07 13.58 -14.10
C LYS A 484 -16.06 12.84 -13.22
N TRP A 485 -16.04 13.11 -11.92
CA TRP A 485 -17.00 12.59 -10.96
C TRP A 485 -17.43 13.71 -10.01
N PRO A 486 -18.65 13.64 -9.46
CA PRO A 486 -19.19 14.73 -8.66
C PRO A 486 -18.71 14.63 -7.20
N GLY A 487 -18.29 15.75 -6.62
CA GLY A 487 -17.72 15.78 -5.26
C GLY A 487 -18.68 15.37 -4.15
N ASN A 488 -20.00 15.43 -4.39
CA ASN A 488 -21.01 14.95 -3.45
C ASN A 488 -20.89 13.43 -3.20
N TRP A 489 -20.38 12.63 -4.15
CA TRP A 489 -20.12 11.21 -3.91
C TRP A 489 -19.11 10.98 -2.79
N LEU A 490 -18.03 11.79 -2.73
CA LEU A 490 -17.08 11.70 -1.63
C LEU A 490 -17.69 12.23 -0.32
N THR A 491 -18.54 13.25 -0.42
CA THR A 491 -19.25 13.81 0.74
C THR A 491 -20.13 12.74 1.40
N ASP A 492 -20.87 11.98 0.58
CA ASP A 492 -21.68 10.85 0.99
C ASP A 492 -20.85 9.75 1.66
N VAL A 493 -19.74 9.33 1.02
CA VAL A 493 -18.82 8.32 1.57
C VAL A 493 -18.26 8.76 2.93
N HIS A 494 -17.77 10.00 3.01
CA HIS A 494 -17.17 10.51 4.24
C HIS A 494 -18.20 10.61 5.37
N SER A 495 -19.42 11.07 5.07
CA SER A 495 -20.50 11.22 6.05
C SER A 495 -21.00 9.87 6.56
N ALA A 496 -21.21 8.90 5.67
CA ALA A 496 -21.65 7.57 6.05
C ALA A 496 -20.58 6.82 6.87
N TYR A 497 -19.30 6.92 6.51
CA TYR A 497 -18.23 6.35 7.35
C TYR A 497 -18.13 7.03 8.72
N ALA A 498 -18.34 8.35 8.82
CA ALA A 498 -18.35 9.03 10.12
C ALA A 498 -19.44 8.47 11.05
N ILE A 499 -20.61 8.10 10.49
CA ILE A 499 -21.66 7.42 11.25
C ILE A 499 -21.24 6.00 11.62
N LEU A 500 -20.75 5.21 10.66
CA LEU A 500 -20.31 3.83 10.91
C LEU A 500 -19.23 3.75 12.01
N ALA A 501 -18.31 4.72 12.04
CA ALA A 501 -17.25 4.80 13.04
C ALA A 501 -17.76 4.94 14.48
N VAL A 502 -18.96 5.49 14.71
CA VAL A 502 -19.58 5.63 16.03
C VAL A 502 -20.78 4.71 16.25
N HIS A 503 -21.34 4.12 15.18
CA HIS A 503 -22.50 3.24 15.24
C HIS A 503 -22.21 1.97 16.07
N PRO A 504 -23.14 1.45 16.90
CA PRO A 504 -22.85 0.33 17.81
C PRO A 504 -22.48 -0.96 17.07
N HIS A 505 -23.05 -1.15 15.88
CA HIS A 505 -22.74 -2.26 14.98
C HIS A 505 -21.62 -1.99 13.97
N GLY A 506 -21.01 -0.80 13.98
CA GLY A 506 -19.84 -0.52 13.16
C GLY A 506 -18.59 -1.24 13.68
N ASP A 507 -17.60 -1.43 12.81
CA ASP A 507 -16.38 -2.16 13.14
C ASP A 507 -15.09 -1.44 12.68
N ASP A 508 -13.95 -1.98 13.12
CA ASP A 508 -12.63 -1.46 12.78
C ASP A 508 -12.27 -1.62 11.29
N ALA A 509 -12.93 -2.55 10.59
CA ALA A 509 -12.73 -2.82 9.16
C ALA A 509 -13.28 -1.67 8.32
N GLN A 510 -14.46 -1.18 8.68
CA GLN A 510 -15.10 -0.03 8.06
C GLN A 510 -14.25 1.23 8.25
N VAL A 511 -13.73 1.46 9.45
CA VAL A 511 -12.85 2.61 9.71
C VAL A 511 -11.52 2.48 8.96
N ALA A 512 -10.91 1.29 8.94
CA ALA A 512 -9.72 1.03 8.14
C ALA A 512 -9.97 1.31 6.64
N ALA A 513 -11.12 0.87 6.10
CA ALA A 513 -11.50 1.12 4.72
C ALA A 513 -11.72 2.61 4.41
N HIS A 514 -12.26 3.37 5.37
CA HIS A 514 -12.39 4.82 5.26
C HIS A 514 -11.03 5.52 5.16
N ILE A 515 -10.12 5.16 6.07
CA ILE A 515 -8.76 5.70 6.13
C ILE A 515 -8.03 5.43 4.82
N ASP A 516 -8.04 4.17 4.35
CA ASP A 516 -7.36 3.76 3.13
C ASP A 516 -7.92 4.51 1.91
N PHE A 517 -9.24 4.68 1.84
CA PHE A 517 -9.90 5.41 0.75
C PHE A 517 -9.52 6.89 0.74
N LEU A 518 -9.54 7.56 1.91
CA LEU A 518 -9.13 8.95 2.03
C LEU A 518 -7.65 9.13 1.71
N TRP A 519 -6.79 8.20 2.15
CA TRP A 519 -5.36 8.24 1.85
C TRP A 519 -5.09 8.06 0.36
N TRP A 520 -5.74 7.09 -0.29
CA TRP A 520 -5.64 6.87 -1.74
C TRP A 520 -6.03 8.12 -2.55
N LEU A 521 -7.05 8.86 -2.08
CA LEU A 521 -7.49 10.13 -2.67
C LEU A 521 -6.59 11.34 -2.33
N GLY A 522 -5.58 11.17 -1.47
CA GLY A 522 -4.68 12.24 -1.04
C GLY A 522 -5.19 13.09 0.13
N ALA A 523 -6.34 12.76 0.72
CA ALA A 523 -6.94 13.46 1.86
C ALA A 523 -6.33 13.04 3.22
N LYS A 524 -5.00 13.03 3.31
CA LYS A 524 -4.24 12.48 4.46
C LYS A 524 -4.66 13.06 5.81
N GLY A 525 -4.94 14.37 5.91
CA GLY A 525 -5.38 15.00 7.15
C GLY A 525 -6.71 14.45 7.68
N LYS A 526 -7.70 14.23 6.79
CA LYS A 526 -8.99 13.62 7.18
C LYS A 526 -8.84 12.13 7.49
N ALA A 527 -7.95 11.43 6.78
CA ALA A 527 -7.61 10.04 7.08
C ALA A 527 -6.99 9.92 8.49
N GLY A 528 -6.10 10.84 8.87
CA GLY A 528 -5.51 10.92 10.20
C GLY A 528 -6.56 11.11 11.30
N ALA A 529 -7.50 12.05 11.12
CA ALA A 529 -8.58 12.27 12.08
C ALA A 529 -9.48 11.04 12.24
N ALA A 530 -9.81 10.35 11.14
CA ALA A 530 -10.58 9.10 11.19
C ALA A 530 -9.81 7.98 11.90
N LEU A 531 -8.50 7.90 11.71
CA LEU A 531 -7.63 6.96 12.40
C LEU A 531 -7.57 7.23 13.91
N ASP A 532 -7.43 8.48 14.33
CA ASP A 532 -7.39 8.84 15.75
C ASP A 532 -8.71 8.49 16.45
N ALA A 533 -9.84 8.80 15.81
CA ALA A 533 -11.17 8.41 16.31
C ALA A 533 -11.33 6.88 16.38
N GLY A 534 -10.86 6.17 15.35
CA GLY A 534 -10.88 4.70 15.30
C GLY A 534 -10.07 4.06 16.41
N LEU A 535 -8.82 4.50 16.64
CA LEU A 535 -7.96 4.00 17.70
C LEU A 535 -8.51 4.30 19.10
N GLY A 536 -9.22 5.43 19.25
CA GLY A 536 -9.92 5.74 20.50
C GLY A 536 -11.02 4.74 20.83
N ARG A 537 -11.69 4.16 19.82
CA ARG A 537 -12.77 3.18 19.99
C ARG A 537 -12.27 1.73 19.99
N TRP A 538 -11.28 1.40 19.15
CA TRP A 538 -10.71 0.06 19.01
C TRP A 538 -9.19 0.08 19.24
N PRO A 539 -8.73 0.29 20.48
CA PRO A 539 -7.31 0.41 20.79
C PRO A 539 -6.52 -0.90 20.59
N ASP A 540 -7.18 -2.05 20.47
CA ASP A 540 -6.55 -3.35 20.15
C ASP A 540 -6.63 -3.74 18.67
N SER A 541 -7.06 -2.83 17.78
CA SER A 541 -7.18 -3.15 16.35
C SER A 541 -5.81 -3.21 15.66
N TRP A 542 -5.43 -4.41 15.25
CA TRP A 542 -4.27 -4.68 14.38
C TRP A 542 -4.26 -3.82 13.11
N ARG A 543 -5.43 -3.66 12.48
CA ARG A 543 -5.59 -2.91 11.23
C ARG A 543 -5.33 -1.43 11.44
N LEU A 544 -5.85 -0.85 12.51
CA LEU A 544 -5.65 0.57 12.81
C LEU A 544 -4.20 0.84 13.23
N HIS A 545 -3.58 -0.03 14.01
CA HIS A 545 -2.17 0.11 14.39
C HIS A 545 -1.20 0.01 13.21
N GLN A 546 -1.51 -0.81 12.20
CA GLN A 546 -0.75 -0.81 10.93
C GLN A 546 -0.77 0.57 10.26
N ARG A 547 -1.94 1.22 10.21
CA ARG A 547 -2.13 2.55 9.61
C ARG A 547 -1.49 3.64 10.47
N LEU A 548 -1.51 3.51 11.80
CA LEU A 548 -0.80 4.41 12.71
C LEU A 548 0.70 4.42 12.43
N ARG A 549 1.33 3.25 12.33
CA ARG A 549 2.76 3.18 11.99
C ARG A 549 3.04 3.82 10.64
N GLY A 550 2.23 3.50 9.63
CA GLY A 550 2.32 4.11 8.30
C GLY A 550 2.23 5.64 8.35
N ARG A 551 1.26 6.19 9.09
CA ARG A 551 1.09 7.63 9.29
C ARG A 551 2.30 8.25 9.99
N VAL A 552 2.77 7.66 11.10
CA VAL A 552 3.93 8.20 11.83
C VAL A 552 5.18 8.20 10.95
N LEU A 553 5.40 7.13 10.17
CA LEU A 553 6.50 7.07 9.21
C LEU A 553 6.39 8.14 8.12
N ASP A 554 5.22 8.33 7.52
CA ASP A 554 4.97 9.37 6.49
C ASP A 554 5.13 10.79 7.05
N GLU A 555 4.57 11.05 8.23
CA GLU A 555 4.43 12.40 8.78
C GLU A 555 5.63 12.85 9.61
N LYS A 556 6.21 11.94 10.40
CA LYS A 556 7.21 12.25 11.43
C LYS A 556 8.50 11.46 11.22
N GLY A 557 8.49 10.43 10.38
CA GLY A 557 9.63 9.53 10.19
C GLY A 557 9.82 8.54 11.35
N TYR A 558 10.77 7.63 11.16
CA TYR A 558 10.97 6.46 12.02
C TYR A 558 11.42 6.78 13.45
N LYS A 559 12.15 7.88 13.64
CA LYS A 559 12.62 8.34 14.98
C LYS A 559 11.47 8.67 15.94
N HIS A 560 10.27 8.88 15.43
CA HIS A 560 9.09 9.20 16.22
C HIS A 560 8.17 8.00 16.48
N LEU A 561 8.49 6.81 15.95
CA LEU A 561 7.66 5.61 16.16
C LEU A 561 7.58 5.22 17.63
N GLU A 562 8.73 5.11 18.31
CA GLU A 562 8.79 4.74 19.73
C GLU A 562 8.03 5.76 20.57
N ALA A 563 8.33 7.06 20.41
CA ALA A 563 7.66 8.13 21.14
C ALA A 563 6.13 8.14 20.97
N ALA A 564 5.63 7.80 19.77
CA ALA A 564 4.19 7.71 19.52
C ALA A 564 3.53 6.58 20.33
N TYR A 565 4.18 5.43 20.45
CA TYR A 565 3.66 4.28 21.20
C TYR A 565 3.86 4.43 22.70
N GLU A 566 4.99 5.01 23.15
CA GLU A 566 5.20 5.36 24.56
C GLU A 566 4.13 6.33 25.06
N ALA A 567 3.75 7.32 24.26
CA ALA A 567 2.65 8.23 24.60
C ALA A 567 1.30 7.50 24.74
N MET A 568 1.07 6.42 23.99
CA MET A 568 -0.14 5.59 24.13
C MET A 568 -0.06 4.69 25.37
N LEU A 569 1.08 4.05 25.62
CA LEU A 569 1.32 3.23 26.81
C LEU A 569 1.16 4.06 28.09
N ALA A 570 1.68 5.28 28.12
CA ALA A 570 1.54 6.19 29.25
C ALA A 570 0.08 6.63 29.53
N ARG A 571 -0.79 6.56 28.52
CA ARG A 571 -2.23 6.89 28.62
C ARG A 571 -3.12 5.65 28.71
N LYS A 572 -2.51 4.46 28.75
CA LYS A 572 -3.23 3.18 28.74
C LYS A 572 -4.17 3.13 29.95
N PRO A 573 -5.48 2.89 29.75
CA PRO A 573 -6.39 2.68 30.87
C PRO A 573 -6.00 1.42 31.65
N THR A 574 -6.28 1.41 32.95
CA THR A 574 -6.04 0.26 33.84
C THR A 574 -7.34 -0.50 34.09
N GLY A 575 -7.26 -1.81 34.35
CA GLY A 575 -8.42 -2.66 34.63
C GLY A 575 -8.88 -3.47 33.42
N ASP A 576 -10.13 -3.93 33.45
CA ASP A 576 -10.67 -4.87 32.45
C ASP A 576 -10.81 -4.25 31.04
N ASP A 577 -10.91 -2.92 30.94
CA ASP A 577 -10.98 -2.18 29.67
C ASP A 577 -9.60 -1.83 29.09
N ALA A 578 -8.51 -2.28 29.73
CA ALA A 578 -7.15 -2.00 29.28
C ALA A 578 -6.82 -2.75 27.98
N PRO A 579 -6.29 -2.09 26.95
CA PRO A 579 -5.91 -2.77 25.71
C PRO A 579 -4.83 -3.82 25.98
N THR A 580 -5.06 -5.05 25.55
CA THR A 580 -4.19 -6.19 25.87
C THR A 580 -3.01 -6.32 24.91
N ASN A 581 -3.11 -5.75 23.71
CA ASN A 581 -2.12 -5.91 22.65
C ASN A 581 -1.23 -4.67 22.45
N LEU A 582 -1.44 -3.59 23.22
CA LEU A 582 -0.70 -2.33 23.03
C LEU A 582 0.82 -2.48 23.18
N GLU A 583 1.28 -3.31 24.12
CA GLU A 583 2.72 -3.63 24.29
C GLU A 583 3.28 -4.34 23.06
N TRP A 584 2.53 -5.27 22.47
CA TRP A 584 2.94 -5.93 21.24
C TRP A 584 3.09 -4.91 20.10
N PHE A 585 2.14 -3.99 19.96
CA PHE A 585 2.21 -2.96 18.92
C PHE A 585 3.40 -2.01 19.13
N ALA A 586 3.74 -1.68 20.38
CA ALA A 586 4.93 -0.90 20.73
C ALA A 586 6.21 -1.65 20.37
N GLY A 587 6.30 -2.96 20.68
CA GLY A 587 7.43 -3.80 20.29
C GLY A 587 7.63 -3.87 18.78
N PHE A 588 6.55 -4.06 18.02
CA PHE A 588 6.61 -4.08 16.56
C PHE A 588 6.99 -2.72 15.96
N ALA A 589 6.47 -1.62 16.50
CA ALA A 589 6.83 -0.26 16.06
C ALA A 589 8.31 0.04 16.35
N THR A 590 8.81 -0.39 17.51
CA THR A 590 10.21 -0.24 17.92
C THR A 590 11.14 -1.06 17.03
N MET A 591 10.77 -2.31 16.71
CA MET A 591 11.52 -3.13 15.75
C MET A 591 11.54 -2.49 14.35
N THR A 592 10.43 -1.91 13.91
CA THR A 592 10.38 -1.16 12.64
C THR A 592 11.33 0.04 12.67
N ALA A 593 11.39 0.79 13.78
CA ALA A 593 12.34 1.88 13.94
C ALA A 593 13.79 1.39 13.87
N ALA A 594 14.11 0.25 14.52
CA ALA A 594 15.43 -0.38 14.48
C ALA A 594 15.88 -0.69 13.04
N GLU A 595 14.99 -1.23 12.21
CA GLU A 595 15.28 -1.52 10.79
C GLU A 595 15.61 -0.25 9.99
N PHE A 596 14.91 0.86 10.27
CA PHE A 596 15.24 2.15 9.63
C PHE A 596 16.54 2.75 10.13
N HIS A 597 16.87 2.62 11.42
CA HIS A 597 18.20 2.98 11.94
C HIS A 597 19.29 2.18 11.23
N ARG A 598 19.09 0.87 11.02
CA ARG A 598 20.02 0.03 10.28
C ARG A 598 20.19 0.48 8.82
N LYS A 599 19.09 0.79 8.13
CA LYS A 599 19.13 1.37 6.76
C LYS A 599 19.85 2.72 6.70
N ALA A 600 19.83 3.48 7.78
CA ALA A 600 20.54 4.75 7.90
C ALA A 600 22.02 4.58 8.33
N GLY A 601 22.50 3.36 8.58
CA GLY A 601 23.85 3.08 9.07
C GLY A 601 24.07 3.44 10.55
N ASP A 602 22.99 3.61 11.32
CA ASP A 602 23.03 3.95 12.75
C ASP A 602 22.90 2.68 13.59
N ASP A 603 23.94 1.85 13.55
CA ASP A 603 23.95 0.50 14.14
C ASP A 603 23.74 0.50 15.66
N THR A 604 24.22 1.55 16.35
CA THR A 604 24.01 1.69 17.81
C THR A 604 22.54 1.89 18.12
N GLN A 605 21.88 2.84 17.46
CA GLN A 605 20.45 3.07 17.70
C GLN A 605 19.59 1.90 17.20
N ALA A 606 19.99 1.23 16.11
CA ALA A 606 19.34 0.01 15.65
C ALA A 606 19.41 -1.09 16.70
N HIS A 607 20.60 -1.36 17.24
CA HIS A 607 20.80 -2.36 18.28
C HIS A 607 19.96 -2.06 19.52
N ASP A 608 19.99 -0.81 20.01
CA ASP A 608 19.29 -0.41 21.22
C ASP A 608 17.76 -0.47 21.05
N ALA A 609 17.26 -0.09 19.86
CA ALA A 609 15.86 -0.25 19.51
C ALA A 609 15.46 -1.73 19.47
N TYR A 610 16.26 -2.64 18.89
CA TYR A 610 15.94 -4.08 18.94
C TYR A 610 15.83 -4.60 20.39
N THR A 611 16.72 -4.17 21.29
CA THR A 611 16.66 -4.55 22.71
C THR A 611 15.38 -4.04 23.39
N ARG A 612 14.98 -2.78 23.15
CA ARG A 612 13.71 -2.25 23.66
C ARG A 612 12.50 -2.97 23.06
N GLY A 613 12.53 -3.27 21.76
CA GLY A 613 11.49 -4.04 21.08
C GLY A 613 11.29 -5.43 21.69
N ILE A 614 12.39 -6.15 21.97
CA ILE A 614 12.36 -7.43 22.70
C ILE A 614 11.69 -7.26 24.07
N THR A 615 12.02 -6.21 24.81
CA THR A 615 11.42 -5.93 26.12
C THR A 615 9.90 -5.77 26.05
N HIS A 616 9.40 -5.01 25.06
CA HIS A 616 7.95 -4.90 24.84
C HIS A 616 7.29 -6.23 24.44
N PHE A 617 7.96 -7.03 23.61
CA PHE A 617 7.42 -8.34 23.24
C PHE A 617 7.35 -9.30 24.44
N GLU A 618 8.36 -9.34 25.30
CA GLU A 618 8.30 -10.09 26.56
C GLU A 618 7.15 -9.58 27.44
N LYS A 619 7.00 -8.26 27.56
CA LYS A 619 5.88 -7.68 28.33
C LYS A 619 4.52 -8.06 27.74
N SER A 620 4.43 -8.13 26.43
CA SER A 620 3.20 -8.51 25.73
C SER A 620 2.82 -9.96 26.01
N ILE A 621 3.79 -10.88 26.15
CA ILE A 621 3.56 -12.27 26.54
C ILE A 621 2.96 -12.36 27.95
N GLU A 622 3.45 -11.53 28.88
CA GLU A 622 2.91 -11.46 30.25
C GLU A 622 1.46 -10.98 30.29
N VAL A 623 1.10 -10.04 29.41
CA VAL A 623 -0.23 -9.40 29.39
C VAL A 623 -1.26 -10.24 28.64
N ASN A 624 -0.87 -10.89 27.54
CA ASN A 624 -1.76 -11.68 26.71
C ASN A 624 -1.08 -12.97 26.20
N ALA A 625 -1.43 -14.12 26.77
CA ALA A 625 -0.85 -15.40 26.37
C ALA A 625 -1.15 -15.78 24.91
N GLU A 626 -2.25 -15.29 24.31
CA GLU A 626 -2.65 -15.65 22.93
C GLU A 626 -1.67 -15.13 21.88
N ILE A 627 -0.91 -14.07 22.18
CA ILE A 627 0.07 -13.48 21.25
C ILE A 627 1.47 -14.07 21.38
N THR A 628 1.69 -15.03 22.29
CA THR A 628 3.03 -15.59 22.59
C THR A 628 3.76 -16.05 21.34
N ALA A 629 3.10 -16.84 20.49
CA ALA A 629 3.71 -17.35 19.27
C ALA A 629 4.15 -16.22 18.31
N SER A 630 3.41 -15.12 18.27
CA SER A 630 3.75 -13.95 17.46
C SER A 630 4.90 -13.15 18.09
N ALA A 631 4.85 -12.89 19.40
CA ALA A 631 5.91 -12.18 20.12
C ALA A 631 7.26 -12.94 20.02
N GLU A 632 7.28 -14.25 20.24
CA GLU A 632 8.48 -15.08 20.10
C GLU A 632 9.08 -15.04 18.69
N HIS A 633 8.24 -15.01 17.66
CA HIS A 633 8.68 -14.87 16.28
C HIS A 633 9.46 -13.56 16.06
N TYR A 634 8.92 -12.43 16.55
CA TYR A 634 9.57 -11.13 16.39
C TYR A 634 10.78 -10.94 17.30
N ILE A 635 10.81 -11.55 18.49
CA ILE A 635 12.02 -11.61 19.33
C ILE A 635 13.14 -12.35 18.59
N ALA A 636 12.83 -13.51 17.98
CA ALA A 636 13.82 -14.26 17.20
C ALA A 636 14.35 -13.41 16.01
N MET A 637 13.48 -12.71 15.29
CA MET A 637 13.91 -11.80 14.21
C MET A 637 14.81 -10.67 14.72
N ALA A 638 14.45 -10.02 15.85
CA ALA A 638 15.26 -8.96 16.44
C ALA A 638 16.65 -9.45 16.86
N LEU A 639 16.75 -10.64 17.47
CA LEU A 639 18.02 -11.27 17.80
C LEU A 639 18.88 -11.56 16.56
N GLY A 640 18.26 -12.06 15.49
CA GLY A 640 18.94 -12.31 14.21
C GLY A 640 19.50 -11.03 13.60
N ALA A 641 18.73 -9.94 13.64
CA ALA A 641 19.15 -8.62 13.17
C ALA A 641 20.28 -8.02 14.03
N GLN A 642 20.25 -8.17 15.36
CA GLN A 642 21.38 -7.81 16.22
C GLN A 642 22.62 -8.65 15.90
N GLY A 643 22.45 -9.94 15.59
CA GLY A 643 23.53 -10.81 15.13
C GLY A 643 24.16 -10.34 13.82
N ARG A 644 23.34 -9.81 12.90
CA ARG A 644 23.81 -9.18 11.66
C ARG A 644 24.67 -7.95 11.92
N ILE A 645 24.20 -7.05 12.78
CA ILE A 645 24.95 -5.85 13.19
C ILE A 645 26.31 -6.24 13.80
N ALA A 646 26.32 -7.23 14.71
CA ALA A 646 27.56 -7.72 15.31
C ALA A 646 28.52 -8.33 14.27
N MET A 647 28.00 -9.06 13.28
CA MET A 647 28.80 -9.61 12.17
C MET A 647 29.43 -8.51 11.33
N GLU A 648 28.70 -7.45 11.01
CA GLU A 648 29.18 -6.30 10.23
C GLU A 648 30.24 -5.49 10.98
N ALA A 649 30.14 -5.43 12.31
CA ALA A 649 31.15 -4.87 13.21
C ALA A 649 32.36 -5.79 13.47
N ASN A 650 32.45 -6.96 12.82
CA ASN A 650 33.46 -8.00 13.05
C ASN A 650 33.50 -8.56 14.49
N ASP A 651 32.43 -8.40 15.26
CA ASP A 651 32.24 -9.01 16.58
C ASP A 651 31.69 -10.44 16.43
N HIS A 652 32.58 -11.34 16.02
CA HIS A 652 32.24 -12.72 15.67
C HIS A 652 31.61 -13.53 16.81
N GLU A 653 32.08 -13.34 18.05
CA GLU A 653 31.58 -14.08 19.20
C GLU A 653 30.14 -13.70 19.53
N ARG A 654 29.87 -12.38 19.58
CA ARG A 654 28.52 -11.86 19.78
C ARG A 654 27.58 -12.22 18.63
N ALA A 655 28.06 -12.14 17.39
CA ALA A 655 27.27 -12.51 16.21
C ALA A 655 26.81 -13.97 16.26
N VAL A 656 27.70 -14.90 16.59
CA VAL A 656 27.33 -16.32 16.76
C VAL A 656 26.36 -16.51 17.92
N GLY A 657 26.59 -15.83 19.05
CA GLY A 657 25.69 -15.89 20.21
C GLY A 657 24.25 -15.48 19.88
N LEU A 658 24.09 -14.34 19.20
CA LEU A 658 22.78 -13.78 18.84
C LEU A 658 22.04 -14.61 17.78
N VAL A 659 22.75 -15.09 16.75
CA VAL A 659 22.17 -15.97 15.71
C VAL A 659 21.69 -17.30 16.32
N VAL A 660 22.47 -17.90 17.22
CA VAL A 660 22.05 -19.11 17.93
C VAL A 660 20.84 -18.83 18.83
N ALA A 661 20.86 -17.73 19.59
CA ALA A 661 19.73 -17.33 20.44
C ALA A 661 18.44 -17.09 19.64
N SER A 662 18.54 -16.50 18.44
CA SER A 662 17.41 -16.36 17.52
C SER A 662 16.79 -17.71 17.16
N PHE A 663 17.63 -18.67 16.71
CA PHE A 663 17.16 -20.00 16.36
C PHE A 663 16.60 -20.77 17.55
N ASP A 664 17.15 -20.59 18.75
CA ASP A 664 16.68 -21.23 19.97
C ASP A 664 15.35 -20.62 20.47
N ARG A 665 15.13 -19.32 20.26
CA ARG A 665 13.86 -18.67 20.58
C ARG A 665 12.72 -19.13 19.66
N LYS A 666 12.96 -19.13 18.34
CA LYS A 666 11.97 -19.59 17.35
C LYS A 666 12.63 -20.05 16.05
N ASP A 667 12.83 -21.36 15.91
CA ASP A 667 13.44 -21.95 14.71
C ASP A 667 12.64 -21.65 13.42
N SER A 668 11.31 -21.66 13.47
CA SER A 668 10.42 -21.36 12.34
C SER A 668 10.52 -19.92 11.83
N ALA A 669 11.25 -19.04 12.53
CA ALA A 669 11.55 -17.67 12.09
C ALA A 669 12.90 -17.57 11.35
N ALA A 670 13.68 -18.66 11.23
CA ALA A 670 15.03 -18.63 10.68
C ALA A 670 15.11 -18.03 9.26
N ASN A 671 14.12 -18.34 8.40
CA ASN A 671 14.03 -17.83 7.02
C ASN A 671 13.09 -16.62 6.87
N ALA A 672 12.56 -16.08 7.97
CA ALA A 672 11.74 -14.89 7.92
C ALA A 672 12.60 -13.70 7.47
N LEU A 673 12.13 -12.99 6.45
CA LEU A 673 12.79 -11.80 5.92
C LEU A 673 12.46 -10.61 6.80
N ASP A 674 13.50 -9.86 7.19
CA ASP A 674 13.35 -8.57 7.85
C ASP A 674 13.06 -7.44 6.85
N GLY A 675 12.93 -6.21 7.34
CA GLY A 675 12.67 -5.03 6.52
C GLY A 675 13.77 -4.67 5.51
N LEU A 676 14.88 -5.42 5.44
CA LEU A 676 15.94 -5.30 4.44
C LEU A 676 16.02 -6.54 3.53
N ASN A 677 15.00 -7.40 3.53
CA ASN A 677 14.97 -8.67 2.81
C ASN A 677 16.13 -9.59 3.18
N LEU A 678 16.57 -9.58 4.44
CA LEU A 678 17.57 -10.51 4.95
C LEU A 678 16.93 -11.43 5.98
N SER A 679 17.31 -12.71 5.97
CA SER A 679 16.92 -13.65 7.01
C SER A 679 18.07 -13.92 8.00
N THR A 680 17.72 -14.46 9.16
CA THR A 680 18.72 -14.95 10.13
C THR A 680 19.50 -16.11 9.54
N ALA A 681 18.88 -16.96 8.72
CA ALA A 681 19.54 -18.04 7.99
C ALA A 681 20.61 -17.52 7.01
N ASP A 682 20.33 -16.43 6.28
CA ASP A 682 21.31 -15.84 5.36
C ASP A 682 22.47 -15.20 6.11
N THR A 683 22.17 -14.52 7.22
CA THR A 683 23.18 -14.00 8.14
C THR A 683 24.06 -15.13 8.69
N ALA A 684 23.47 -16.26 9.07
CA ALA A 684 24.21 -17.43 9.57
C ALA A 684 25.14 -18.02 8.51
N LYS A 685 24.69 -18.15 7.26
CA LYS A 685 25.54 -18.64 6.14
C LYS A 685 26.73 -17.72 5.89
N MET A 686 26.49 -16.40 5.83
CA MET A 686 27.54 -15.40 5.63
C MET A 686 28.54 -15.38 6.78
N LEU A 687 28.04 -15.42 8.02
CA LEU A 687 28.86 -15.47 9.23
C LEU A 687 29.72 -16.74 9.24
N LEU A 688 29.15 -17.90 8.89
CA LEU A 688 29.89 -19.16 8.82
C LEU A 688 31.04 -19.10 7.81
N ALA A 689 30.84 -18.48 6.64
CA ALA A 689 31.89 -18.28 5.66
C ALA A 689 33.02 -17.39 6.21
N ARG A 690 32.68 -16.23 6.80
CA ARG A 690 33.65 -15.32 7.42
C ARG A 690 34.45 -15.97 8.55
N LEU A 691 33.78 -16.75 9.40
CA LEU A 691 34.45 -17.46 10.51
C LEU A 691 35.48 -18.48 10.01
N LYS A 692 35.20 -19.16 8.89
CA LYS A 692 36.14 -20.09 8.26
C LYS A 692 37.34 -19.35 7.66
N GLU A 693 37.09 -18.24 6.98
CA GLU A 693 38.16 -17.39 6.41
C GLU A 693 39.07 -16.79 7.50
N ALA A 694 38.51 -16.41 8.65
CA ALA A 694 39.24 -15.86 9.78
C ALA A 694 39.82 -16.94 10.73
N ASP A 695 39.83 -18.21 10.34
CA ASP A 695 40.30 -19.37 11.13
C ASP A 695 39.67 -19.48 12.54
N LYS A 696 38.43 -19.01 12.71
CA LYS A 696 37.66 -19.08 13.97
C LYS A 696 36.92 -20.42 14.11
N THR A 697 37.66 -21.52 14.09
CA THR A 697 37.14 -22.90 13.98
C THR A 697 36.10 -23.29 15.05
N ALA A 698 36.32 -22.90 16.31
CA ALA A 698 35.38 -23.20 17.40
C ALA A 698 34.02 -22.50 17.23
N LEU A 699 34.03 -21.23 16.83
CA LEU A 699 32.82 -20.45 16.55
C LEU A 699 32.08 -20.99 15.32
N ALA A 700 32.82 -21.33 14.26
CA ALA A 700 32.27 -21.94 13.06
C ALA A 700 31.58 -23.28 13.37
N ALA A 701 32.21 -24.14 14.17
CA ALA A 701 31.64 -25.43 14.58
C ALA A 701 30.36 -25.27 15.41
N LYS A 702 30.32 -24.28 16.32
CA LYS A 702 29.13 -23.97 17.12
C LYS A 702 27.95 -23.55 16.23
N LEU A 703 28.17 -22.63 15.29
CA LEU A 703 27.14 -22.14 14.39
C LEU A 703 26.63 -23.24 13.44
N ASP A 704 27.55 -23.99 12.82
CA ASP A 704 27.24 -25.10 11.91
C ASP A 704 26.41 -26.19 12.60
N ALA A 705 26.78 -26.56 13.83
CA ALA A 705 26.03 -27.53 14.63
C ALA A 705 24.60 -27.07 14.91
N ARG A 706 24.36 -25.77 15.13
CA ARG A 706 23.00 -25.25 15.34
C ARG A 706 22.21 -25.19 14.04
N MET A 707 22.83 -24.77 12.93
CA MET A 707 22.17 -24.72 11.62
C MET A 707 21.69 -26.10 11.17
N LYS A 708 22.49 -27.15 11.40
CA LYS A 708 22.13 -28.55 11.08
C LYS A 708 20.88 -29.09 11.80
N LYS A 709 20.43 -28.43 12.87
CA LYS A 709 19.20 -28.78 13.60
C LYS A 709 17.94 -28.12 13.05
N LEU A 710 18.07 -27.13 12.16
CA LEU A 710 16.93 -26.49 11.51
C LEU A 710 16.33 -27.40 10.43
N ASP A 711 15.05 -27.21 10.11
CA ASP A 711 14.47 -27.77 8.89
C ASP A 711 15.29 -27.26 7.68
N PRO A 712 15.86 -28.13 6.83
CA PRO A 712 16.63 -27.73 5.67
C PRO A 712 15.92 -26.72 4.75
N LYS A 713 14.57 -26.74 4.69
CA LYS A 713 13.80 -25.77 3.90
C LYS A 713 13.95 -24.34 4.38
N LEU A 714 14.26 -24.14 5.66
CA LEU A 714 14.51 -22.81 6.23
C LEU A 714 15.92 -22.28 5.88
N LEU A 715 16.76 -23.12 5.27
CA LEU A 715 18.11 -22.73 4.81
C LEU A 715 18.16 -22.54 3.29
N GLU A 716 17.07 -22.78 2.56
CA GLU A 716 16.99 -22.49 1.12
C GLU A 716 17.10 -20.98 0.86
N LEU A 717 17.63 -20.60 -0.32
CA LEU A 717 17.67 -19.20 -0.71
C LEU A 717 16.24 -18.68 -0.99
N PRO A 718 15.98 -17.37 -0.82
CA PRO A 718 14.70 -16.79 -1.20
C PRO A 718 14.39 -16.98 -2.69
N ALA A 719 13.10 -17.07 -3.03
CA ALA A 719 12.63 -17.32 -4.39
C ALA A 719 13.18 -16.32 -5.44
N TYR A 720 13.48 -15.07 -5.04
CA TYR A 720 13.99 -14.03 -5.92
C TYR A 720 15.48 -14.20 -6.29
N GLU A 721 16.25 -15.00 -5.55
CA GLU A 721 17.68 -15.22 -5.81
C GLU A 721 17.96 -16.34 -6.83
N PHE A 722 16.96 -17.16 -7.18
CA PHE A 722 17.12 -18.25 -8.14
C PHE A 722 17.25 -17.81 -9.61
N GLY A 723 17.46 -16.52 -9.89
CA GLY A 723 17.93 -16.02 -11.19
C GLY A 723 17.09 -16.48 -12.40
N GLY A 724 15.96 -15.83 -12.65
CA GLY A 724 15.25 -15.95 -13.92
C GLY A 724 13.78 -15.55 -13.86
N PRO A 725 13.17 -15.16 -15.00
CA PRO A 725 11.73 -14.95 -15.06
C PRO A 725 11.07 -16.28 -14.68
N SER A 726 10.37 -16.30 -13.54
CA SER A 726 9.57 -17.46 -13.21
C SER A 726 8.62 -17.72 -14.39
N ASN A 727 8.65 -18.93 -14.95
CA ASN A 727 7.67 -19.40 -15.93
C ASN A 727 6.25 -19.55 -15.33
N ASN A 728 5.97 -18.87 -14.21
CA ASN A 728 4.68 -18.83 -13.54
C ASN A 728 3.65 -17.92 -14.25
N ARG A 729 3.66 -17.92 -15.60
CA ARG A 729 2.50 -17.50 -16.40
C ARG A 729 1.33 -18.50 -16.30
N GLY A 730 1.49 -19.63 -15.63
CA GLY A 730 0.49 -20.69 -15.54
C GLY A 730 -0.60 -20.55 -14.46
N ASN A 731 -0.46 -19.69 -13.45
CA ASN A 731 -1.36 -19.73 -12.27
C ASN A 731 -2.31 -18.54 -12.10
N ARG A 732 -2.76 -17.94 -13.23
CA ARG A 732 -3.93 -17.03 -13.26
C ARG A 732 -5.24 -17.76 -13.60
N GLY A 733 -5.32 -19.06 -13.30
CA GLY A 733 -6.52 -19.90 -13.53
C GLY A 733 -7.34 -20.24 -12.29
N SER A 734 -7.05 -19.67 -11.11
CA SER A 734 -7.69 -20.09 -9.85
C SER A 734 -9.10 -19.51 -9.60
N GLN A 735 -9.62 -18.59 -10.44
CA GLN A 735 -10.99 -18.09 -10.27
C GLN A 735 -12.07 -18.98 -10.92
N ASN A 736 -11.72 -19.86 -11.86
CA ASN A 736 -12.68 -20.79 -12.49
C ASN A 736 -12.83 -22.16 -11.80
N ARG A 737 -11.98 -22.51 -10.82
CA ARG A 737 -12.14 -23.75 -10.02
C ARG A 737 -13.22 -23.66 -8.94
N ARG A 738 -13.79 -22.47 -8.68
CA ARG A 738 -14.93 -22.31 -7.75
C ARG A 738 -16.26 -22.82 -8.31
N GLY A 739 -16.41 -22.95 -9.64
CA GLY A 739 -17.61 -23.51 -10.28
C GLY A 739 -17.75 -25.02 -10.07
N ASN A 740 -16.71 -25.80 -10.36
CA ASN A 740 -16.77 -27.27 -10.28
C ASN A 740 -16.69 -27.82 -8.84
N ARG A 741 -16.12 -27.09 -7.88
CA ARG A 741 -16.13 -27.51 -6.46
C ARG A 741 -17.49 -27.27 -5.78
N ARG A 742 -18.33 -26.38 -6.34
CA ARG A 742 -19.70 -26.10 -5.86
C ARG A 742 -20.66 -27.26 -6.13
N GLN A 743 -20.60 -27.91 -7.29
CA GLN A 743 -21.53 -28.99 -7.66
C GLN A 743 -21.37 -30.26 -6.80
N ASN A 744 -20.14 -30.68 -6.51
CA ASN A 744 -19.89 -31.86 -5.67
C ASN A 744 -20.13 -31.64 -4.16
N GLN A 745 -20.23 -30.39 -3.69
CA GLN A 745 -20.57 -30.08 -2.30
C GLN A 745 -22.09 -30.09 -2.03
N THR A 746 -22.91 -29.72 -3.02
CA THR A 746 -24.39 -29.72 -2.89
C THR A 746 -24.97 -31.13 -2.75
N ALA A 747 -24.51 -32.10 -3.55
CA ALA A 747 -24.98 -33.49 -3.46
C ALA A 747 -24.63 -34.15 -2.11
N ARG A 748 -23.42 -33.91 -1.59
CA ARG A 748 -23.02 -34.36 -0.25
C ARG A 748 -23.77 -33.64 0.89
N SER A 749 -24.35 -32.47 0.63
CA SER A 749 -25.07 -31.71 1.66
C SER A 749 -26.51 -32.18 1.88
N LEU A 750 -27.12 -32.84 0.89
CA LEU A 750 -28.48 -33.39 0.99
C LEU A 750 -28.49 -34.76 1.68
N LEU A 751 -27.47 -35.58 1.44
CA LEU A 751 -27.26 -36.88 2.09
C LEU A 751 -27.09 -36.82 3.62
N ARG A 752 -27.02 -35.63 4.24
CA ARG A 752 -27.09 -35.51 5.71
C ARG A 752 -28.53 -35.66 6.25
N TYR A 753 -29.52 -35.52 5.38
CA TYR A 753 -30.92 -35.69 5.71
C TYR A 753 -31.43 -37.10 5.37
N ASP A 754 -30.63 -37.88 4.65
CA ASP A 754 -30.83 -39.32 4.44
C ASP A 754 -30.57 -40.02 5.79
N LYS A 755 -31.65 -40.35 6.52
CA LYS A 755 -31.55 -40.89 7.89
C LYS A 755 -31.28 -42.39 7.90
N ASP A 756 -31.66 -43.09 6.83
CA ASP A 756 -31.49 -44.54 6.70
C ASP A 756 -30.26 -44.93 5.85
N ALA A 757 -29.55 -43.93 5.31
CA ALA A 757 -28.31 -44.04 4.54
C ALA A 757 -28.47 -44.86 3.24
N ASP A 758 -29.65 -44.83 2.63
CA ASP A 758 -29.96 -45.56 1.40
C ASP A 758 -29.53 -44.83 0.11
N GLY A 759 -29.01 -43.60 0.25
CA GLY A 759 -28.57 -42.74 -0.84
C GLY A 759 -29.70 -41.91 -1.47
N ARG A 760 -30.88 -41.88 -0.84
CA ARG A 760 -32.06 -41.11 -1.23
C ARG A 760 -32.50 -40.24 -0.05
N VAL A 761 -33.19 -39.14 -0.35
CA VAL A 761 -33.71 -38.25 0.70
C VAL A 761 -35.22 -38.14 0.52
N HIS A 762 -35.97 -38.70 1.46
CA HIS A 762 -37.41 -38.61 1.49
C HIS A 762 -37.87 -37.25 1.99
N GLY A 763 -38.97 -36.72 1.44
CA GLY A 763 -39.57 -35.48 1.90
C GLY A 763 -39.85 -35.45 3.41
N THR A 764 -40.19 -36.59 4.01
CA THR A 764 -40.42 -36.74 5.47
C THR A 764 -39.17 -36.59 6.31
N GLU A 765 -37.98 -36.83 5.75
CA GLU A 765 -36.71 -36.69 6.44
C GLU A 765 -36.19 -35.25 6.41
N LEU A 766 -36.69 -34.46 5.46
CA LEU A 766 -36.41 -33.04 5.36
C LEU A 766 -37.13 -32.25 6.47
N PRO A 767 -36.47 -31.23 7.07
CA PRO A 767 -37.13 -30.26 7.93
C PRO A 767 -38.36 -29.65 7.24
N SER A 768 -39.45 -29.43 7.99
CA SER A 768 -40.72 -28.91 7.44
C SER A 768 -40.53 -27.63 6.61
N ILE A 769 -39.66 -26.72 7.08
CA ILE A 769 -39.30 -25.47 6.38
C ILE A 769 -38.54 -25.68 5.06
N LEU A 770 -37.88 -26.83 4.86
CA LEU A 770 -37.09 -27.14 3.65
C LEU A 770 -37.78 -28.13 2.72
N ARG A 771 -38.79 -28.88 3.20
CA ARG A 771 -39.40 -30.01 2.51
C ARG A 771 -39.91 -29.66 1.12
N LYS A 772 -40.83 -28.69 1.02
CA LYS A 772 -41.44 -28.30 -0.25
C LYS A 772 -40.40 -27.79 -1.24
N ARG A 773 -39.48 -26.94 -0.78
CA ARG A 773 -38.47 -26.29 -1.61
C ARG A 773 -37.41 -27.25 -2.16
N LEU A 774 -36.92 -28.18 -1.35
CA LEU A 774 -35.91 -29.15 -1.80
C LEU A 774 -36.52 -30.17 -2.76
N LEU A 775 -37.78 -30.57 -2.53
CA LEU A 775 -38.53 -31.39 -3.48
C LEU A 775 -38.75 -30.64 -4.80
N ASP A 776 -39.31 -29.42 -4.77
CA ASP A 776 -39.54 -28.62 -6.00
C ASP A 776 -38.23 -28.37 -6.80
N ARG A 777 -37.10 -28.24 -6.11
CA ARG A 777 -35.81 -27.99 -6.74
C ARG A 777 -35.15 -29.25 -7.30
N TYR A 778 -35.13 -30.34 -6.55
CA TYR A 778 -34.30 -31.52 -6.85
C TYR A 778 -35.11 -32.75 -7.27
N ASP A 779 -36.31 -32.96 -6.73
CA ASP A 779 -37.19 -34.08 -7.12
C ASP A 779 -37.87 -33.75 -8.46
N LYS A 780 -37.18 -34.10 -9.56
CA LYS A 780 -37.59 -33.76 -10.93
C LYS A 780 -38.75 -34.64 -11.38
N ASN A 781 -38.81 -35.86 -10.89
CA ASN A 781 -39.88 -36.80 -11.23
C ASN A 781 -41.13 -36.64 -10.33
N LYS A 782 -41.07 -35.78 -9.30
CA LYS A 782 -42.15 -35.46 -8.35
C LYS A 782 -42.65 -36.66 -7.54
N ASN A 783 -41.78 -37.61 -7.22
CA ASN A 783 -42.15 -38.81 -6.46
C ASN A 783 -42.04 -38.63 -4.93
N GLY A 784 -41.64 -37.44 -4.46
CA GLY A 784 -41.45 -37.12 -3.05
C GLY A 784 -40.09 -37.57 -2.48
N VAL A 785 -39.15 -37.98 -3.34
CA VAL A 785 -37.83 -38.53 -3.00
C VAL A 785 -36.79 -37.89 -3.91
N ILE A 786 -35.66 -37.47 -3.35
CA ILE A 786 -34.53 -36.93 -4.12
C ILE A 786 -33.47 -38.03 -4.21
N ASP A 787 -33.25 -38.58 -5.41
CA ASP A 787 -32.24 -39.62 -5.62
C ASP A 787 -30.86 -39.08 -6.05
N ALA A 788 -29.85 -39.95 -6.12
CA ALA A 788 -28.50 -39.56 -6.50
C ALA A 788 -28.37 -39.00 -7.93
N ALA A 789 -29.24 -39.38 -8.86
CA ALA A 789 -29.23 -38.82 -10.21
C ALA A 789 -29.80 -37.39 -10.19
N GLU A 790 -30.86 -37.18 -9.42
CA GLU A 790 -31.51 -35.89 -9.19
C GLU A 790 -30.64 -34.90 -8.40
N MET A 791 -29.89 -35.37 -7.41
CA MET A 791 -28.91 -34.56 -6.67
C MET A 791 -27.77 -34.04 -7.55
N ASN A 792 -27.44 -34.76 -8.62
CA ASN A 792 -26.34 -34.45 -9.54
C ASN A 792 -26.83 -33.81 -10.85
N ALA A 793 -28.15 -33.72 -11.07
CA ALA A 793 -28.71 -33.12 -12.27
C ALA A 793 -28.42 -31.60 -12.30
N PRO A 794 -27.92 -31.05 -13.43
CA PRO A 794 -27.70 -29.61 -13.54
C PRO A 794 -29.03 -28.88 -13.36
N THR A 795 -29.08 -27.94 -12.42
CA THR A 795 -30.27 -27.10 -12.21
C THR A 795 -30.50 -26.25 -13.45
N THR A 796 -31.50 -26.61 -14.26
CA THR A 796 -31.99 -25.76 -15.33
C THR A 796 -32.62 -24.52 -14.70
N SER A 797 -31.95 -23.38 -14.80
CA SER A 797 -32.58 -22.09 -14.53
C SER A 797 -33.64 -21.87 -15.61
N GLY A 798 -34.90 -22.15 -15.28
CA GLY A 798 -36.03 -21.88 -16.15
C GLY A 798 -36.16 -20.38 -16.37
N GLY A 799 -35.84 -19.92 -17.59
CA GLY A 799 -36.39 -18.69 -18.12
C GLY A 799 -37.82 -18.96 -18.58
N GLN A 800 -38.76 -18.36 -17.87
CA GLN A 800 -40.02 -17.86 -18.41
C GLN A 800 -40.24 -16.47 -17.84
#